data_AF-A0A3P9PU85-F1
#
_entry.id   AF-A0A3P9PU85-F1
#
_cell.length_a   1.000
_cell.length_b   1.000
_cell.length_c   1.000
_cell.angle_alpha   90.00
_cell.angle_beta   90.00
_cell.angle_gamma   90.00
#
_symmetry.space_group_name_H-M   'P 1'
#
loop_
_entity.id
_entity.type
_entity.pdbx_description
1 polymer ?
#
loop_
_entity_poly.entity_id
_entity_poly.type
_entity_poly.pdbx_seq_one_letter_code
_entity_poly.pdbx_strand_id
1 'polypeptide(L)'
;MNQYSLADAMTDKGNFTVPKLSESNMGFGVLGVFLGLLLEVSTHGPQSVPRTSWKHQDLDLLEFSEPGIFNYSTLLLSEERDALYVGARDAIFELNKRNVTVRNQKVQWIVAEHPMEMCTRKGKSRERDCPNYIRVLQIVDDKRLYICGTHAFQPQCDYLNLADFSLEGRPEDGRGKCSFDPSQSFTAVMVDGDLYSGTAYNFLGSEPIISRYSPSHPLLRTEYSTSWLNEPSFVFADVIRAEKHRGDGEDDKIYYFFTEVSVEYEFFGKLLIPRVARVCKGDLGGERTLQKKWTSFLKAKLVCSMPELNFVFNVVHDVFILKGRDWRDTVFYGVFTPQWGNVGLSAVCAYKMTAVEEVFSKGKYMQKATVEQSHTKWVRYNGIPPSPRPGACISNQLRQKNISTSLHLPDKTLQFVRDHPLLEDPVLPIGNRPRLITKDVNYTQIVVERVHALDGNIYDVIFTGTDKGVLHKSVVFKEDVHIVEEIQLLKNSEPIKNLLLSSETRSVYAGSDSGIIQSPTAFCGKYSTCDDCVLARDPYCAWDPNAAACVCILDAPKEQLRSLIQSLSGDADKCPPVSLVSLKDYQKVLVKPGSSAELPCMVNSNLAHMMWKSNNTLLDEASRFHFIGENGLLIYSVAPEDQGDYQCWSVEWAPAAGKNFSRLLAGYTLKLDLPPGPPDQTNRVATTVRSQETSSVLPAEASSIDSSSSLSSSGSSSCSSLPSSSSPAKPHCVEAREAEVRLLPPLLKDQAWGVHAQEAFLLFCLALDENIPSRELNQWRGALTEHEQLLKRWEKAWESCDGHTAG
;
A
#
# COMPACT_ATOMS: atom_id res chain seq x y z
N MET A 1 47.26 61.40 7.66
CA MET A 1 46.09 60.79 6.99
C MET A 1 45.90 59.44 7.64
N ASN A 2 45.20 59.45 8.78
CA ASN A 2 45.18 58.34 9.73
C ASN A 2 43.73 57.95 10.02
N GLN A 3 43.52 56.64 10.11
CA GLN A 3 42.44 56.01 10.88
C GLN A 3 42.33 56.66 12.27
N TYR A 4 41.12 56.84 12.79
CA TYR A 4 40.78 56.56 14.20
C TYR A 4 39.25 56.42 14.34
N SER A 5 38.85 55.34 15.01
CA SER A 5 37.54 55.11 15.59
C SER A 5 37.38 55.92 16.88
N LEU A 6 36.17 56.37 17.21
CA LEU A 6 35.73 56.44 18.61
C LEU A 6 34.20 56.53 18.71
N ALA A 7 33.69 55.74 19.64
CA ALA A 7 32.30 55.63 20.05
C ALA A 7 31.83 56.84 20.88
N ASP A 8 30.50 56.90 21.01
CA ASP A 8 29.69 57.58 22.03
C ASP A 8 29.45 59.09 21.93
N ALA A 9 28.27 59.43 21.38
CA ALA A 9 27.38 60.43 21.96
C ALA A 9 25.91 59.98 21.80
N MET A 10 25.36 59.47 22.92
CA MET A 10 23.93 59.42 23.30
C MET A 10 23.16 60.67 22.82
N THR A 11 21.87 60.69 22.46
CA THR A 11 20.65 59.98 22.89
C THR A 11 19.50 60.58 22.08
N ASP A 12 18.57 59.79 21.53
CA ASP A 12 17.15 60.09 21.72
C ASP A 12 16.26 58.84 21.53
N LYS A 13 15.21 58.79 22.34
CA LYS A 13 14.36 57.64 22.63
C LYS A 13 13.36 57.36 21.50
N GLY A 14 13.30 56.11 21.05
CA GLY A 14 12.18 55.55 20.30
C GLY A 14 11.84 54.15 20.81
N ASN A 15 10.82 54.05 21.66
CA ASN A 15 10.20 52.78 22.04
C ASN A 15 9.58 52.14 20.79
N PHE A 16 10.26 51.15 20.20
CA PHE A 16 9.62 50.18 19.31
C PHE A 16 9.17 48.99 20.14
N THR A 17 7.94 49.07 20.66
CA THR A 17 7.18 47.88 21.04
C THR A 17 6.86 47.12 19.75
N VAL A 18 7.59 46.04 19.49
CA VAL A 18 7.20 45.03 18.50
C VAL A 18 5.86 44.44 18.98
N PRO A 19 4.77 44.51 18.22
CA PRO A 19 3.54 43.87 18.62
C PRO A 19 3.80 42.36 18.67
N LYS A 20 3.49 41.73 19.80
CA LYS A 20 3.37 40.28 19.91
C LYS A 20 2.45 39.81 18.80
N LEU A 21 3.01 39.15 17.78
CA LEU A 21 2.23 38.35 16.86
C LEU A 21 1.45 37.32 17.69
N SER A 22 0.13 37.35 17.55
CA SER A 22 -0.76 36.35 18.13
C SER A 22 -0.28 34.95 17.74
N GLU A 23 -0.18 34.02 18.69
CA GLU A 23 0.17 32.61 18.45
C GLU A 23 -0.70 31.98 17.35
N SER A 24 -1.92 32.49 17.16
CA SER A 24 -2.84 32.10 16.08
C SER A 24 -2.25 32.37 14.69
N ASN A 25 -1.64 33.54 14.46
CA ASN A 25 -1.10 33.93 13.14
C ASN A 25 0.15 33.13 12.78
N MET A 26 0.90 32.65 13.78
CA MET A 26 2.06 31.78 13.57
C MET A 26 1.62 30.35 13.19
N GLY A 27 0.50 29.88 13.75
CA GLY A 27 -0.10 28.59 13.40
C GLY A 27 -0.59 28.53 11.95
N PHE A 28 -1.22 29.60 11.44
CA PHE A 28 -1.67 29.67 10.04
C PHE A 28 -0.53 29.73 9.02
N GLY A 29 0.55 30.47 9.32
CA GLY A 29 1.73 30.52 8.45
C GLY A 29 2.43 29.17 8.34
N VAL A 30 2.53 28.44 9.45
CA VAL A 30 3.12 27.10 9.47
C VAL A 30 2.21 26.10 8.74
N LEU A 31 0.90 26.13 9.00
CA LEU A 31 -0.05 25.28 8.27
C LEU A 31 0.00 25.53 6.76
N GLY A 32 0.16 26.78 6.33
CA GLY A 32 0.33 27.15 4.92
C GLY A 32 1.61 26.58 4.30
N VAL A 33 2.73 26.57 5.03
CA VAL A 33 3.98 25.92 4.58
C VAL A 33 3.82 24.41 4.50
N PHE A 34 3.18 23.78 5.48
CA PHE A 34 2.91 22.33 5.46
C PHE A 34 1.96 21.95 4.33
N LEU A 35 0.90 22.71 4.09
CA LEU A 35 0.02 22.51 2.93
C LEU A 35 0.79 22.71 1.63
N GLY A 36 1.63 23.75 1.52
CA GLY A 36 2.46 24.01 0.35
C GLY A 36 3.38 22.84 0.03
N LEU A 37 4.08 22.31 1.03
CA LEU A 37 4.95 21.14 0.89
C LEU A 37 4.17 19.86 0.53
N LEU A 38 3.02 19.62 1.18
CA LEU A 38 2.15 18.49 0.85
C LEU A 38 1.63 18.58 -0.58
N LEU A 39 1.28 19.78 -1.05
CA LEU A 39 0.85 20.02 -2.41
C LEU A 39 1.98 19.82 -3.41
N GLU A 40 3.17 20.36 -3.14
CA GLU A 40 4.35 20.21 -4.00
C GLU A 40 4.75 18.73 -4.15
N VAL A 41 4.74 17.95 -3.05
CA VAL A 41 4.97 16.50 -3.10
C VAL A 41 3.81 15.77 -3.79
N SER A 42 2.58 16.24 -3.65
CA SER A 42 1.43 15.62 -4.31
C SER A 42 1.37 15.91 -5.82
N THR A 43 1.88 17.05 -6.29
CA THR A 43 1.84 17.46 -7.70
C THR A 43 3.13 17.10 -8.45
N HIS A 44 4.28 17.16 -7.79
CA HIS A 44 5.59 16.97 -8.40
C HIS A 44 6.41 15.81 -7.78
N GLY A 45 5.88 15.13 -6.77
CA GLY A 45 6.52 13.95 -6.20
C GLY A 45 6.59 12.78 -7.19
N PRO A 46 7.58 11.88 -7.03
CA PRO A 46 7.71 10.71 -7.88
C PRO A 46 6.46 9.83 -7.76
N GLN A 47 5.78 9.60 -8.89
CA GLN A 47 4.69 8.64 -8.99
C GLN A 47 5.26 7.28 -9.40
N SER A 48 5.11 6.28 -8.52
CA SER A 48 5.40 4.89 -8.86
C SER A 48 4.08 4.20 -9.22
N VAL A 49 3.81 4.06 -10.52
CA VAL A 49 2.65 3.34 -11.02
C VAL A 49 3.04 1.86 -11.19
N PRO A 50 2.27 0.90 -10.63
CA PRO A 50 2.48 -0.52 -10.91
C PRO A 50 2.38 -0.81 -12.41
N ARG A 51 3.34 -1.54 -12.99
CA ARG A 51 3.31 -1.83 -14.42
C ARG A 51 2.07 -2.62 -14.81
N THR A 52 1.66 -3.61 -14.02
CA THR A 52 0.49 -4.45 -14.30
C THR A 52 -0.40 -4.57 -13.07
N SER A 53 -1.71 -4.73 -13.28
CA SER A 53 -2.71 -4.82 -12.22
C SER A 53 -3.55 -6.07 -12.35
N TRP A 54 -3.57 -6.89 -11.31
CA TRP A 54 -4.31 -8.16 -11.30
C TRP A 54 -5.49 -8.11 -10.33
N LYS A 55 -6.68 -8.42 -10.85
CA LYS A 55 -7.87 -8.58 -10.02
C LYS A 55 -7.84 -9.95 -9.35
N HIS A 56 -8.42 -9.99 -8.15
CA HIS A 56 -8.50 -11.20 -7.35
C HIS A 56 -9.04 -12.42 -8.13
N GLN A 57 -10.12 -12.24 -8.88
CA GLN A 57 -10.79 -13.30 -9.65
C GLN A 57 -9.99 -13.83 -10.85
N ASP A 58 -8.98 -13.08 -11.30
CA ASP A 58 -8.18 -13.43 -12.47
C ASP A 58 -6.97 -14.30 -12.09
N LEU A 59 -6.75 -14.55 -10.79
CA LEU A 59 -5.60 -15.25 -10.25
C LEU A 59 -6.01 -16.50 -9.47
N ASP A 60 -5.17 -17.53 -9.54
CA ASP A 60 -5.31 -18.75 -8.75
C ASP A 60 -4.70 -18.54 -7.37
N LEU A 61 -5.44 -17.85 -6.49
CA LEU A 61 -5.07 -17.62 -5.10
C LEU A 61 -5.64 -18.71 -4.20
N LEU A 62 -4.88 -19.11 -3.17
CA LEU A 62 -5.35 -20.06 -2.17
C LEU A 62 -5.80 -19.30 -0.92
N GLU A 63 -6.99 -19.61 -0.43
CA GLU A 63 -7.62 -18.87 0.67
C GLU A 63 -8.01 -19.78 1.82
N PHE A 64 -7.84 -19.30 3.05
CA PHE A 64 -8.34 -19.95 4.25
C PHE A 64 -9.14 -18.99 5.11
N SER A 65 -10.34 -19.41 5.49
CA SER A 65 -11.16 -18.76 6.53
C SER A 65 -12.01 -19.82 7.22
N GLU A 66 -12.28 -19.62 8.50
CA GLU A 66 -13.13 -20.48 9.32
C GLU A 66 -14.38 -19.69 9.76
N PRO A 67 -15.61 -20.20 9.53
CA PRO A 67 -16.83 -19.53 9.93
C PRO A 67 -16.85 -19.16 11.42
N GLY A 68 -17.16 -17.89 11.73
CA GLY A 68 -17.23 -17.37 13.10
C GLY A 68 -15.88 -16.96 13.71
N ILE A 69 -14.76 -17.20 13.01
CA ILE A 69 -13.42 -16.79 13.42
C ILE A 69 -12.92 -15.67 12.51
N PHE A 70 -12.30 -14.66 13.12
CA PHE A 70 -11.82 -13.44 12.46
C PHE A 70 -10.46 -13.04 13.00
N ASN A 71 -9.86 -11.98 12.44
CA ASN A 71 -8.64 -11.36 12.93
C ASN A 71 -7.41 -12.28 12.88
N TYR A 72 -7.13 -12.85 11.71
CA TYR A 72 -5.98 -13.72 11.41
C TYR A 72 -4.69 -12.89 11.35
N SER A 73 -4.28 -12.37 12.50
CA SER A 73 -3.31 -11.28 12.63
C SER A 73 -1.91 -11.72 13.03
N THR A 74 -1.76 -12.95 13.54
CA THR A 74 -0.47 -13.49 13.96
C THR A 74 -0.14 -14.72 13.13
N LEU A 75 0.96 -14.67 12.37
CA LEU A 75 1.43 -15.78 11.54
C LEU A 75 2.80 -16.24 12.00
N LEU A 76 3.04 -17.55 11.97
CA LEU A 76 4.34 -18.15 12.25
C LEU A 76 4.60 -19.28 11.26
N LEU A 77 5.60 -19.10 10.41
CA LEU A 77 6.04 -20.10 9.44
C LEU A 77 7.08 -21.04 10.07
N SER A 78 6.90 -22.36 9.91
CA SER A 78 7.87 -23.37 10.33
C SER A 78 8.30 -24.21 9.15
N GLU A 79 9.53 -23.98 8.68
CA GLU A 79 10.10 -24.75 7.57
C GLU A 79 10.36 -26.20 7.98
N GLU A 80 10.86 -26.43 9.21
CA GLU A 80 11.19 -27.76 9.74
C GLU A 80 9.97 -28.68 9.86
N ARG A 81 8.80 -28.14 10.18
CA ARG A 81 7.55 -28.90 10.35
C ARG A 81 6.61 -28.83 9.14
N ASP A 82 7.02 -28.17 8.05
CA ASP A 82 6.20 -27.98 6.85
C ASP A 82 4.82 -27.35 7.15
N ALA A 83 4.77 -26.39 8.09
CA ALA A 83 3.52 -25.86 8.66
C ALA A 83 3.47 -24.33 8.73
N LEU A 84 2.27 -23.79 8.57
CA LEU A 84 1.94 -22.40 8.86
C LEU A 84 1.00 -22.34 10.07
N TYR A 85 1.49 -21.79 11.18
CA TYR A 85 0.65 -21.57 12.36
C TYR A 85 -0.01 -20.20 12.31
N VAL A 86 -1.29 -20.15 12.66
CA VAL A 86 -2.10 -18.94 12.57
C VAL A 86 -2.82 -18.68 13.89
N GLY A 87 -2.53 -17.54 14.51
CA GLY A 87 -3.25 -17.00 15.66
C GLY A 87 -4.36 -16.05 15.20
N ALA A 88 -5.60 -16.39 15.53
CA ALA A 88 -6.79 -15.61 15.22
C ALA A 88 -7.53 -15.19 16.50
N ARG A 89 -8.74 -14.65 16.37
CA ARG A 89 -9.63 -14.43 17.51
C ARG A 89 -10.18 -15.76 18.03
N ASP A 90 -9.91 -16.05 19.30
CA ASP A 90 -10.31 -17.23 20.06
C ASP A 90 -9.80 -18.60 19.53
N ALA A 91 -8.93 -18.61 18.52
CA ALA A 91 -8.49 -19.85 17.89
C ALA A 91 -7.05 -19.78 17.37
N ILE A 92 -6.41 -20.94 17.35
CA ILE A 92 -5.09 -21.17 16.74
C ILE A 92 -5.24 -22.32 15.75
N PHE A 93 -4.60 -22.19 14.59
CA PHE A 93 -4.65 -23.17 13.52
C PHE A 93 -3.25 -23.61 13.13
N GLU A 94 -3.15 -24.85 12.66
CA GLU A 94 -2.05 -25.33 11.84
C GLU A 94 -2.58 -25.56 10.43
N LEU A 95 -2.05 -24.81 9.47
CA LEU A 95 -2.36 -24.95 8.05
C LEU A 95 -1.19 -25.61 7.33
N ASN A 96 -1.48 -26.34 6.26
CA ASN A 96 -0.45 -26.83 5.37
C ASN A 96 0.24 -25.64 4.67
N LYS A 97 1.56 -25.49 4.79
CA LYS A 97 2.26 -24.33 4.22
C LYS A 97 2.21 -24.30 2.68
N ARG A 98 2.12 -25.45 2.01
CA ARG A 98 2.07 -25.54 0.54
C ARG A 98 0.67 -25.24 0.00
N ASN A 99 -0.37 -25.50 0.79
CA ASN A 99 -1.75 -25.21 0.43
C ASN A 99 -2.56 -24.81 1.68
N VAL A 100 -2.70 -23.50 1.91
CA VAL A 100 -3.38 -22.96 3.10
C VAL A 100 -4.85 -23.36 3.22
N THR A 101 -5.51 -23.80 2.15
CA THR A 101 -6.90 -24.30 2.20
C THR A 101 -7.02 -25.55 3.08
N VAL A 102 -5.92 -26.27 3.30
CA VAL A 102 -5.86 -27.48 4.11
C VAL A 102 -5.52 -27.13 5.57
N ARG A 103 -6.54 -27.20 6.42
CA ARG A 103 -6.40 -27.08 7.88
C ARG A 103 -6.03 -28.43 8.49
N ASN A 104 -4.79 -28.56 8.95
CA ASN A 104 -4.30 -29.77 9.62
C ASN A 104 -4.89 -29.89 11.03
N GLN A 105 -4.80 -28.82 11.83
CA GLN A 105 -5.20 -28.82 13.24
C GLN A 105 -5.85 -27.49 13.65
N LYS A 106 -6.64 -27.53 14.72
CA LYS A 106 -7.31 -26.37 15.32
C LYS A 106 -7.40 -26.56 16.83
N VAL A 107 -7.11 -25.51 17.58
CA VAL A 107 -7.42 -25.41 19.00
C VAL A 107 -8.16 -24.11 19.27
N GLN A 108 -9.19 -24.18 20.10
CA GLN A 108 -9.94 -23.00 20.54
C GLN A 108 -9.48 -22.59 21.93
N TRP A 109 -9.28 -21.29 22.12
CA TRP A 109 -8.89 -20.69 23.38
C TRP A 109 -9.82 -19.50 23.71
N ILE A 110 -11.09 -19.84 23.89
CA ILE A 110 -12.18 -18.88 24.13
C ILE A 110 -12.13 -18.39 25.59
N VAL A 111 -12.52 -17.14 25.79
CA VAL A 111 -12.67 -16.55 27.14
C VAL A 111 -13.91 -17.12 27.84
N ALA A 112 -13.76 -17.54 29.09
CA ALA A 112 -14.88 -17.96 29.93
C ALA A 112 -15.86 -16.80 30.24
N GLU A 113 -17.11 -17.14 30.57
CA GLU A 113 -18.19 -16.15 30.81
C GLU A 113 -17.85 -15.13 31.91
N HIS A 114 -17.26 -15.57 33.02
CA HIS A 114 -16.97 -14.65 34.12
C HIS A 114 -15.94 -13.55 33.75
N PRO A 115 -14.74 -13.86 33.19
CA PRO A 115 -13.85 -12.82 32.64
C PRO A 115 -14.49 -11.95 31.56
N MET A 116 -15.34 -12.52 30.70
CA MET A 116 -16.08 -11.79 29.67
C MET A 116 -17.02 -10.73 30.27
N GLU A 117 -17.80 -11.11 31.29
CA GLU A 117 -18.65 -10.18 32.05
C GLU A 117 -17.83 -9.09 32.74
N MET A 118 -16.72 -9.47 33.37
CA MET A 118 -15.84 -8.51 34.07
C MET A 118 -15.21 -7.50 33.10
N CYS A 119 -14.83 -7.92 31.90
CA CYS A 119 -14.39 -7.04 30.82
C CYS A 119 -15.50 -6.08 30.37
N THR A 120 -16.71 -6.61 30.17
CA THR A 120 -17.88 -5.80 29.78
C THR A 120 -18.23 -4.75 30.85
N ARG A 121 -18.14 -5.11 32.14
CA ARG A 121 -18.34 -4.17 33.27
C ARG A 121 -17.29 -3.05 33.32
N LYS A 122 -16.13 -3.24 32.71
CA LYS A 122 -15.10 -2.20 32.52
C LYS A 122 -15.36 -1.30 31.30
N GLY A 123 -16.52 -1.44 30.64
CA GLY A 123 -16.93 -0.59 29.52
C GLY A 123 -16.39 -1.01 28.16
N LYS A 124 -15.86 -2.24 28.03
CA LYS A 124 -15.35 -2.78 26.77
C LYS A 124 -16.44 -3.58 26.03
N SER A 125 -16.35 -3.64 24.70
CA SER A 125 -17.32 -4.36 23.87
C SER A 125 -17.20 -5.87 24.06
N ARG A 126 -18.30 -6.52 24.46
CA ARG A 126 -18.37 -7.97 24.63
C ARG A 126 -18.02 -8.73 23.35
N GLU A 127 -18.45 -8.23 22.19
CA GLU A 127 -18.28 -8.91 20.89
C GLU A 127 -16.97 -8.56 20.19
N ARG A 128 -16.45 -7.34 20.38
CA ARG A 128 -15.27 -6.84 19.66
C ARG A 128 -14.00 -6.83 20.50
N ASP A 129 -14.06 -6.43 21.76
CA ASP A 129 -12.85 -6.14 22.53
C ASP A 129 -12.53 -7.24 23.55
N CYS A 130 -13.56 -7.83 24.17
CA CYS A 130 -13.42 -8.86 25.20
C CYS A 130 -13.08 -10.29 24.73
N PRO A 131 -13.15 -10.68 23.44
CA PRO A 131 -12.61 -11.96 22.98
C PRO A 131 -11.10 -12.11 23.20
N ASN A 132 -10.59 -13.33 23.05
CA ASN A 132 -9.16 -13.62 23.17
C ASN A 132 -8.46 -13.47 21.82
N TYR A 133 -7.74 -12.38 21.61
CA TYR A 133 -6.95 -12.18 20.40
C TYR A 133 -5.55 -12.76 20.61
N ILE A 134 -5.17 -13.76 19.81
CA ILE A 134 -3.82 -14.33 19.86
C ILE A 134 -2.83 -13.32 19.28
N ARG A 135 -1.83 -12.95 20.08
CA ARG A 135 -0.81 -11.95 19.76
C ARG A 135 0.59 -12.56 19.66
N VAL A 136 0.93 -13.44 20.60
CA VAL A 136 2.23 -14.10 20.62
C VAL A 136 2.04 -15.53 20.14
N LEU A 137 2.85 -15.92 19.16
CA LEU A 137 2.93 -17.27 18.63
C LEU A 137 4.40 -17.51 18.27
N GLN A 138 5.13 -18.26 19.10
CA GLN A 138 6.58 -18.40 18.98
C GLN A 138 7.03 -19.85 19.20
N ILE A 139 8.04 -20.31 18.46
CA ILE A 139 8.62 -21.65 18.65
C ILE A 139 9.50 -21.63 19.91
N VAL A 140 9.24 -22.53 20.86
CA VAL A 140 10.09 -22.71 22.06
C VAL A 140 11.12 -23.78 21.79
N ASP A 141 10.65 -24.93 21.32
CA ASP A 141 11.42 -26.12 21.04
C ASP A 141 10.66 -26.95 19.97
N ASP A 142 11.24 -28.07 19.57
CA ASP A 142 10.67 -28.94 18.52
C ASP A 142 9.28 -29.47 18.87
N LYS A 143 8.82 -29.39 20.13
CA LYS A 143 7.57 -29.98 20.61
C LYS A 143 6.51 -28.96 21.00
N ARG A 144 6.88 -27.70 21.25
CA ARG A 144 5.97 -26.71 21.86
C ARG A 144 6.07 -25.33 21.24
N LEU A 145 4.92 -24.68 21.11
CA LEU A 145 4.83 -23.23 20.85
C LEU A 145 4.49 -22.50 22.15
N TYR A 146 5.06 -21.32 22.34
CA TYR A 146 4.65 -20.37 23.36
C TYR A 146 3.63 -19.42 22.77
N ILE A 147 2.46 -19.35 23.39
CA ILE A 147 1.34 -18.57 22.90
C ILE A 147 0.85 -17.59 23.95
N CYS A 148 0.39 -16.41 23.52
CA CYS A 148 -0.30 -15.48 24.40
C CYS A 148 -1.43 -14.78 23.67
N GLY A 149 -2.49 -14.46 24.42
CA GLY A 149 -3.60 -13.66 23.91
C GLY A 149 -4.13 -12.65 24.91
N THR A 150 -4.92 -11.70 24.41
CA THR A 150 -5.48 -10.57 25.19
C THR A 150 -6.46 -11.02 26.29
N HIS A 151 -7.11 -12.16 26.07
CA HIS A 151 -8.02 -12.86 26.99
C HIS A 151 -8.90 -11.92 27.83
N ALA A 152 -9.78 -11.15 27.18
CA ALA A 152 -10.68 -10.18 27.83
C ALA A 152 -9.97 -9.12 28.68
N PHE A 153 -8.91 -8.51 28.13
CA PHE A 153 -8.06 -7.54 28.82
C PHE A 153 -7.42 -8.11 30.10
N GLN A 154 -7.11 -9.40 30.08
CA GLN A 154 -6.32 -10.08 31.11
C GLN A 154 -5.33 -10.99 30.39
N PRO A 155 -4.23 -10.43 29.84
CA PRO A 155 -3.32 -11.17 29.00
C PRO A 155 -2.88 -12.48 29.66
N GLN A 156 -3.01 -13.58 28.94
CA GLN A 156 -2.63 -14.91 29.38
C GLN A 156 -1.68 -15.53 28.36
N CYS A 157 -0.74 -16.34 28.85
CA CYS A 157 0.13 -17.15 28.02
C CYS A 157 0.00 -18.63 28.38
N ASP A 158 0.22 -19.52 27.43
CA ASP A 158 0.25 -20.96 27.65
C ASP A 158 1.25 -21.62 26.67
N TYR A 159 1.50 -22.91 26.85
CA TYR A 159 2.24 -23.72 25.89
C TYR A 159 1.26 -24.56 25.07
N LEU A 160 1.45 -24.56 23.75
CA LEU A 160 0.74 -25.44 22.83
C LEU A 160 1.63 -26.63 22.49
N ASN A 161 1.17 -27.84 22.79
CA ASN A 161 1.86 -29.07 22.42
C ASN A 161 1.60 -29.40 20.94
N LEU A 162 2.67 -29.56 20.16
CA LEU A 162 2.60 -29.81 18.72
C LEU A 162 2.29 -31.27 18.36
N ALA A 163 2.31 -32.20 19.32
CA ALA A 163 2.02 -33.62 19.06
C ALA A 163 0.50 -33.89 18.98
N ASP A 164 -0.28 -33.28 19.86
CA ASP A 164 -1.73 -33.42 19.95
C ASP A 164 -2.48 -32.11 19.64
N PHE A 165 -1.74 -31.03 19.35
CA PHE A 165 -2.24 -29.69 19.08
C PHE A 165 -3.16 -29.15 20.19
N SER A 166 -2.80 -29.43 21.44
CA SER A 166 -3.58 -29.05 22.62
C SER A 166 -2.81 -28.10 23.57
N LEU A 167 -3.55 -27.26 24.28
CA LEU A 167 -2.99 -26.38 25.31
C LEU A 167 -2.64 -27.18 26.56
N GLU A 168 -1.51 -26.85 27.20
CA GLU A 168 -1.13 -27.47 28.47
C GLU A 168 -2.11 -27.16 29.62
N GLY A 169 -2.91 -26.09 29.49
CA GLY A 169 -3.98 -25.76 30.44
C GLY A 169 -3.44 -25.17 31.74
N ARG A 170 -2.23 -24.61 31.71
CA ARG A 170 -1.56 -23.97 32.86
C ARG A 170 -1.22 -22.52 32.52
N PRO A 171 -2.24 -21.66 32.35
CA PRO A 171 -2.03 -20.32 31.85
C PRO A 171 -1.17 -19.49 32.83
N GLU A 172 -0.15 -18.84 32.28
CA GLU A 172 0.72 -17.88 32.95
C GLU A 172 0.18 -16.45 32.78
N ASP A 173 0.55 -15.56 33.71
CA ASP A 173 0.32 -14.11 33.54
C ASP A 173 1.06 -13.61 32.28
N GLY A 174 0.29 -13.04 31.36
CA GLY A 174 0.78 -12.48 30.09
C GLY A 174 1.17 -11.01 30.18
N ARG A 175 1.07 -10.37 31.35
CA ARG A 175 1.40 -8.96 31.53
C ARG A 175 2.83 -8.64 31.12
N GLY A 176 2.99 -7.68 30.21
CA GLY A 176 4.28 -7.31 29.62
C GLY A 176 4.80 -8.28 28.56
N LYS A 177 4.18 -9.46 28.39
CA LYS A 177 4.46 -10.42 27.31
C LYS A 177 3.52 -10.21 26.11
N CYS A 178 2.28 -9.82 26.39
CA CYS A 178 1.20 -9.59 25.43
C CYS A 178 0.43 -8.31 25.78
N SER A 179 -0.21 -7.67 24.79
CA SER A 179 -1.07 -6.50 25.01
C SER A 179 -2.39 -6.86 25.68
N PHE A 180 -2.99 -5.88 26.36
CA PHE A 180 -4.33 -5.99 26.97
C PHE A 180 -5.42 -5.73 25.95
N ASP A 181 -5.27 -4.64 25.18
CA ASP A 181 -6.23 -4.22 24.17
C ASP A 181 -5.83 -4.82 22.81
N PRO A 182 -6.78 -5.36 22.03
CA PRO A 182 -6.49 -5.87 20.70
C PRO A 182 -6.07 -4.79 19.68
N SER A 183 -6.31 -3.52 19.95
CA SER A 183 -5.85 -2.40 19.11
C SER A 183 -4.46 -1.89 19.50
N GLN A 184 -3.94 -2.27 20.67
CA GLN A 184 -2.60 -1.87 21.10
C GLN A 184 -1.52 -2.56 20.27
N SER A 185 -0.53 -1.78 19.89
CA SER A 185 0.67 -2.28 19.24
C SER A 185 1.50 -3.13 20.20
N PHE A 186 2.14 -4.14 19.62
CA PHE A 186 2.95 -5.09 20.36
C PHE A 186 4.01 -5.68 19.42
N THR A 187 5.08 -6.20 19.98
CA THR A 187 6.04 -7.03 19.26
C THR A 187 6.66 -8.03 20.22
N ALA A 188 7.01 -9.22 19.72
CA ALA A 188 7.66 -10.24 20.51
C ALA A 188 8.52 -11.17 19.65
N VAL A 189 9.63 -11.64 20.20
CA VAL A 189 10.51 -12.63 19.57
C VAL A 189 11.04 -13.60 20.63
N MET A 190 11.05 -14.89 20.30
CA MET A 190 11.66 -15.93 21.13
C MET A 190 13.12 -16.15 20.71
N VAL A 191 14.04 -16.11 21.68
CA VAL A 191 15.47 -16.30 21.45
C VAL A 191 16.02 -17.23 22.51
N ASP A 192 16.39 -18.45 22.09
CA ASP A 192 16.98 -19.49 22.93
C ASP A 192 16.16 -19.81 24.19
N GLY A 193 14.83 -19.80 24.06
CA GLY A 193 13.88 -20.10 25.13
C GLY A 193 13.45 -18.90 25.99
N ASP A 194 14.04 -17.71 25.75
CA ASP A 194 13.65 -16.47 26.41
C ASP A 194 12.77 -15.62 25.48
N LEU A 195 11.67 -15.09 26.01
CA LEU A 195 10.76 -14.22 25.28
C LEU A 195 11.14 -12.76 25.49
N TYR A 196 11.45 -12.08 24.40
CA TYR A 196 11.68 -10.65 24.33
C TYR A 196 10.43 -9.96 23.80
N SER A 197 9.92 -8.95 24.50
CA SER A 197 8.64 -8.31 24.18
C SER A 197 8.72 -6.80 24.30
N GLY A 198 7.98 -6.10 23.44
CA GLY A 198 7.66 -4.68 23.52
C GLY A 198 6.14 -4.49 23.48
N THR A 199 5.55 -3.99 24.56
CA THR A 199 4.09 -3.82 24.66
C THR A 199 3.70 -2.84 25.78
N ALA A 200 2.42 -2.69 26.05
CA ALA A 200 1.91 -2.03 27.25
C ALA A 200 1.81 -2.99 28.45
N TYR A 201 2.25 -2.55 29.61
CA TYR A 201 2.26 -3.31 30.86
C TYR A 201 0.94 -3.25 31.63
N ASN A 202 0.06 -2.29 31.33
CA ASN A 202 -1.19 -2.07 32.05
C ASN A 202 -2.41 -1.99 31.14
N PHE A 203 -3.59 -2.08 31.74
CA PHE A 203 -4.89 -2.07 31.05
C PHE A 203 -5.12 -0.83 30.17
N LEU A 204 -4.63 0.33 30.61
CA LEU A 204 -4.86 1.61 29.92
C LEU A 204 -3.91 1.85 28.74
N GLY A 205 -2.84 1.07 28.60
CA GLY A 205 -1.81 1.33 27.59
C GLY A 205 -0.82 2.42 27.96
N SER A 206 -0.87 2.96 29.18
CA SER A 206 -0.06 4.12 29.59
C SER A 206 1.35 3.75 30.05
N GLU A 207 1.59 2.47 30.34
CA GLU A 207 2.88 1.98 30.84
C GLU A 207 3.61 1.16 29.77
N PRO A 208 4.45 1.75 28.91
CA PRO A 208 5.19 0.99 27.92
C PRO A 208 6.35 0.22 28.57
N ILE A 209 6.62 -0.97 28.05
CA ILE A 209 7.69 -1.84 28.52
C ILE A 209 8.38 -2.54 27.36
N ILE A 210 9.71 -2.56 27.39
CA ILE A 210 10.51 -3.57 26.68
C ILE A 210 11.11 -4.50 27.74
N SER A 211 10.85 -5.80 27.63
CA SER A 211 11.26 -6.77 28.63
C SER A 211 11.71 -8.12 28.07
N ARG A 212 12.47 -8.86 28.89
CA ARG A 212 12.79 -10.27 28.68
C ARG A 212 12.21 -11.11 29.79
N TYR A 213 11.29 -12.00 29.42
CA TYR A 213 10.84 -13.10 30.25
C TYR A 213 11.74 -14.32 30.01
N SER A 214 12.24 -14.91 31.09
CA SER A 214 13.02 -16.14 31.06
C SER A 214 12.51 -17.07 32.16
N PRO A 215 12.36 -18.37 31.90
CA PRO A 215 12.09 -19.34 32.96
C PRO A 215 13.24 -19.45 33.97
N SER A 216 14.46 -19.11 33.56
CA SER A 216 15.69 -19.31 34.35
C SER A 216 16.24 -18.04 34.98
N HIS A 217 15.86 -16.87 34.48
CA HIS A 217 16.37 -15.57 34.95
C HIS A 217 15.23 -14.63 35.38
N PRO A 218 15.46 -13.72 36.34
CA PRO A 218 14.49 -12.69 36.67
C PRO A 218 14.11 -11.82 35.47
N LEU A 219 12.87 -11.33 35.47
CA LEU A 219 12.38 -10.35 34.50
C LEU A 219 13.35 -9.16 34.41
N LEU A 220 13.85 -8.90 33.20
CA LEU A 220 14.64 -7.72 32.89
C LEU A 220 13.78 -6.77 32.06
N ARG A 221 13.74 -5.49 32.42
CA ARG A 221 12.83 -4.52 31.80
C ARG A 221 13.40 -3.11 31.67
N THR A 222 12.74 -2.27 30.87
CA THR A 222 13.05 -0.84 30.78
C THR A 222 12.70 -0.09 32.06
N GLU A 223 13.36 1.06 32.26
CA GLU A 223 12.94 2.04 33.28
C GLU A 223 11.59 2.67 32.90
N TYR A 224 10.77 2.95 33.91
CA TYR A 224 9.53 3.70 33.71
C TYR A 224 9.86 5.20 33.66
N SER A 225 10.32 5.65 32.50
CA SER A 225 10.71 7.03 32.24
C SER A 225 10.48 7.39 30.77
N THR A 226 9.98 8.60 30.52
CA THR A 226 9.83 9.15 29.16
C THR A 226 11.15 9.25 28.39
N SER A 227 12.28 9.24 29.10
CA SER A 227 13.61 9.20 28.46
C SER A 227 13.89 7.87 27.78
N TRP A 228 13.33 6.80 28.32
CA TRP A 228 13.50 5.44 27.80
C TRP A 228 12.45 5.14 26.73
N LEU A 229 11.17 5.35 27.06
CA LEU A 229 10.04 5.11 26.17
C LEU A 229 8.98 6.19 26.41
N ASN A 230 8.55 6.89 25.36
CA ASN A 230 7.57 7.97 25.48
C ASN A 230 6.36 7.72 24.55
N GLU A 231 5.33 7.09 25.09
CA GLU A 231 4.14 6.68 24.31
C GLU A 231 4.50 5.91 23.02
N PRO A 232 5.32 4.84 23.08
CA PRO A 232 5.74 4.11 21.90
C PRO A 232 4.59 3.27 21.30
N SER A 233 4.59 3.17 19.98
CA SER A 233 3.87 2.17 19.21
C SER A 233 4.86 1.16 18.64
N PHE A 234 4.83 -0.07 19.15
CA PHE A 234 5.78 -1.13 18.78
C PHE A 234 5.45 -1.75 17.42
N VAL A 235 6.49 -2.02 16.63
CA VAL A 235 6.33 -2.53 15.26
C VAL A 235 6.96 -3.90 15.11
N PHE A 236 8.27 -4.00 15.35
CA PHE A 236 9.00 -5.25 15.07
C PHE A 236 10.14 -5.44 16.07
N ALA A 237 10.50 -6.71 16.31
CA ALA A 237 11.67 -7.09 17.08
C ALA A 237 12.25 -8.40 16.57
N ASP A 238 13.58 -8.48 16.49
CA ASP A 238 14.29 -9.70 16.10
C ASP A 238 15.74 -9.68 16.60
N VAL A 239 16.36 -10.86 16.62
CA VAL A 239 17.75 -11.07 17.01
C VAL A 239 18.68 -10.96 15.81
N ILE A 240 19.75 -10.17 15.99
CA ILE A 240 20.94 -10.23 15.15
C ILE A 240 22.02 -10.98 15.93
N ARG A 241 22.32 -12.19 15.45
CA ARG A 241 23.32 -13.07 16.06
C ARG A 241 24.72 -12.56 15.75
N ALA A 242 25.61 -12.60 16.74
CA ALA A 242 27.01 -12.26 16.55
C ALA A 242 27.75 -13.38 15.77
N GLU A 243 28.82 -13.02 15.07
CA GLU A 243 29.66 -14.00 14.36
C GLU A 243 30.37 -14.93 15.33
N LYS A 244 30.09 -16.24 15.25
CA LYS A 244 30.79 -17.26 16.06
C LYS A 244 32.31 -17.35 15.80
N HIS A 245 32.78 -16.84 14.66
CA HIS A 245 34.18 -16.96 14.23
C HIS A 245 35.06 -15.76 14.58
N ARG A 246 34.50 -14.63 15.05
CA ARG A 246 35.30 -13.56 15.63
C ARG A 246 35.63 -13.93 17.07
N GLY A 247 36.90 -14.15 17.36
CA GLY A 247 37.40 -14.39 18.73
C GLY A 247 37.24 -13.21 19.71
N ASP A 248 36.40 -12.20 19.39
CA ASP A 248 36.08 -11.06 20.26
C ASP A 248 34.96 -11.37 21.28
N GLY A 249 34.23 -12.47 21.08
CA GLY A 249 33.17 -12.92 21.98
C GLY A 249 32.02 -11.92 22.10
N GLU A 250 31.70 -11.20 21.02
CA GLU A 250 30.52 -10.34 20.93
C GLU A 250 29.22 -11.12 21.20
N ASP A 251 28.30 -10.46 21.89
CA ASP A 251 27.01 -11.01 22.30
C ASP A 251 25.95 -10.76 21.22
N ASP A 252 24.96 -11.66 21.16
CA ASP A 252 23.79 -11.48 20.30
C ASP A 252 23.03 -10.23 20.75
N LYS A 253 22.40 -9.53 19.81
CA LYS A 253 21.67 -8.28 20.10
C LYS A 253 20.23 -8.40 19.64
N ILE A 254 19.31 -7.94 20.47
CA ILE A 254 17.88 -7.88 20.15
C ILE A 254 17.56 -6.46 19.75
N TYR A 255 17.07 -6.28 18.54
CA TYR A 255 16.65 -5.00 18.00
C TYR A 255 15.14 -4.83 18.14
N TYR A 256 14.72 -3.60 18.43
CA TYR A 256 13.32 -3.21 18.51
C TYR A 256 13.07 -1.99 17.63
N PHE A 257 11.95 -1.99 16.93
CA PHE A 257 11.50 -0.91 16.08
C PHE A 257 10.15 -0.42 16.57
N PHE A 258 10.01 0.90 16.73
CA PHE A 258 8.78 1.51 17.22
C PHE A 258 8.74 2.99 16.84
N THR A 259 7.53 3.56 16.81
CA THR A 259 7.33 5.01 16.69
C THR A 259 7.00 5.56 18.08
N GLU A 260 7.65 6.63 18.56
CA GLU A 260 7.32 7.23 19.85
C GLU A 260 7.19 8.76 19.76
N VAL A 261 6.65 9.39 20.80
CA VAL A 261 6.63 10.85 20.90
C VAL A 261 8.05 11.38 21.17
N SER A 262 8.53 12.22 20.28
CA SER A 262 9.82 12.91 20.35
C SER A 262 10.02 13.62 21.70
N VAL A 263 11.20 13.48 22.27
CA VAL A 263 11.62 14.27 23.44
C VAL A 263 12.63 15.36 23.04
N GLU A 264 13.29 15.20 21.90
CA GLU A 264 14.38 16.04 21.44
C GLU A 264 13.97 17.20 20.51
N TYR A 265 12.75 17.16 20.00
CA TYR A 265 12.18 18.23 19.17
C TYR A 265 10.89 18.76 19.79
N GLU A 266 10.79 20.07 19.86
CA GLU A 266 9.56 20.80 20.22
C GLU A 266 8.87 21.22 18.91
N PHE A 267 7.57 20.95 18.81
CA PHE A 267 6.73 21.31 17.66
C PHE A 267 5.34 21.76 18.16
N PHE A 268 4.50 22.33 17.29
CA PHE A 268 3.15 22.79 17.66
C PHE A 268 2.24 21.69 18.24
N GLY A 269 2.57 20.43 17.97
CA GLY A 269 1.94 19.26 18.56
C GLY A 269 2.95 18.15 18.84
N LYS A 270 2.45 17.00 19.30
CA LYS A 270 3.28 15.81 19.50
C LYS A 270 3.91 15.41 18.16
N LEU A 271 5.25 15.46 18.09
CA LEU A 271 6.01 14.98 16.95
C LEU A 271 6.35 13.50 17.16
N LEU A 272 5.91 12.65 16.25
CA LEU A 272 6.28 11.22 16.25
C LEU A 272 7.64 10.99 15.61
N ILE A 273 8.41 10.05 16.14
CA ILE A 273 9.72 9.67 15.60
C ILE A 273 9.87 8.15 15.56
N PRO A 274 10.27 7.58 14.41
CA PRO A 274 10.67 6.19 14.32
C PRO A 274 11.99 5.95 15.04
N ARG A 275 12.06 4.88 15.82
CA ARG A 275 13.23 4.47 16.59
C ARG A 275 13.68 3.08 16.19
N VAL A 276 14.99 2.92 16.19
CA VAL A 276 15.63 1.63 16.37
C VAL A 276 16.25 1.62 17.76
N ALA A 277 15.97 0.60 18.56
CA ALA A 277 16.59 0.36 19.84
C ALA A 277 17.24 -1.02 19.88
N ARG A 278 18.18 -1.23 20.80
CA ARG A 278 18.78 -2.53 21.00
C ARG A 278 19.08 -2.83 22.46
N VAL A 279 19.15 -4.13 22.78
CA VAL A 279 19.69 -4.68 24.04
C VAL A 279 20.60 -5.86 23.74
N CYS A 280 21.52 -6.17 24.65
CA CYS A 280 22.38 -7.35 24.57
C CYS A 280 21.65 -8.56 25.15
N LYS A 281 21.74 -9.71 24.48
CA LYS A 281 21.07 -10.94 24.90
C LYS A 281 21.52 -11.38 26.30
N GLY A 282 22.82 -11.34 26.57
CA GLY A 282 23.45 -11.73 27.83
C GLY A 282 23.38 -10.69 28.96
N ASP A 283 22.57 -9.65 28.83
CA ASP A 283 22.34 -8.68 29.90
C ASP A 283 21.60 -9.34 31.08
N LEU A 284 22.07 -9.08 32.30
CA LEU A 284 21.53 -9.58 33.56
C LEU A 284 21.02 -8.45 34.47
N GLY A 285 21.12 -7.20 34.02
CA GLY A 285 20.93 -6.02 34.86
C GLY A 285 22.21 -5.64 35.61
N GLY A 286 22.10 -4.61 36.44
CA GLY A 286 23.19 -4.18 37.31
C GLY A 286 23.02 -4.66 38.75
N GLU A 287 24.14 -4.72 39.49
CA GLU A 287 24.17 -5.22 40.87
C GLU A 287 23.50 -4.24 41.85
N ARG A 288 23.74 -2.93 41.70
CA ARG A 288 23.22 -1.86 42.57
C ARG A 288 22.34 -0.88 41.81
N THR A 289 22.92 -0.26 40.78
CA THR A 289 22.20 0.58 39.82
C THR A 289 21.56 -0.32 38.75
N LEU A 290 20.35 0.00 38.28
CA LEU A 290 19.63 -0.80 37.26
C LEU A 290 19.40 -2.28 37.65
N GLN A 291 19.10 -2.54 38.93
CA GLN A 291 18.67 -3.87 39.37
C GLN A 291 17.40 -4.31 38.62
N LYS A 292 17.47 -5.49 37.99
CA LYS A 292 16.38 -6.05 37.15
C LYS A 292 15.98 -5.14 35.98
N LYS A 293 16.90 -4.29 35.52
CA LYS A 293 16.67 -3.38 34.39
C LYS A 293 17.80 -3.46 33.39
N TRP A 294 17.51 -3.18 32.12
CA TRP A 294 18.52 -3.24 31.06
C TRP A 294 19.72 -2.33 31.36
N THR A 295 20.93 -2.85 31.20
CA THR A 295 22.18 -2.08 31.22
C THR A 295 22.67 -1.74 29.81
N SER A 296 22.08 -2.41 28.82
CA SER A 296 22.43 -2.34 27.40
C SER A 296 21.42 -1.58 26.52
N PHE A 297 20.30 -1.08 27.09
CA PHE A 297 19.27 -0.39 26.33
C PHE A 297 19.78 0.95 25.79
N LEU A 298 19.79 1.07 24.46
CA LEU A 298 20.01 2.32 23.75
C LEU A 298 18.98 2.43 22.61
N LYS A 299 18.60 3.66 22.25
CA LYS A 299 17.77 3.96 21.08
C LYS A 299 18.35 5.10 20.24
N ALA A 300 18.09 5.07 18.94
CA ALA A 300 18.47 6.10 17.98
C ALA A 300 17.30 6.44 17.07
N LYS A 301 17.31 7.65 16.51
CA LYS A 301 16.37 8.09 15.48
C LYS A 301 16.59 7.27 14.19
N LEU A 302 15.52 6.73 13.63
CA LEU A 302 15.53 6.08 12.31
C LEU A 302 14.89 7.05 11.31
N VAL A 303 15.68 7.54 10.35
CA VAL A 303 15.26 8.63 9.44
C VAL A 303 14.77 8.04 8.12
N CYS A 304 13.58 8.45 7.68
CA CYS A 304 13.10 8.25 6.30
C CYS A 304 12.54 9.59 5.81
N SER A 305 13.22 10.24 4.87
CA SER A 305 12.90 11.60 4.41
C SER A 305 13.39 11.84 3.00
N MET A 306 12.80 12.83 2.32
CA MET A 306 13.30 13.42 1.07
C MET A 306 14.00 14.74 1.43
N PRO A 307 15.34 14.77 1.54
CA PRO A 307 16.05 15.99 1.93
C PRO A 307 15.82 17.15 0.95
N GLU A 308 15.67 16.84 -0.34
CA GLU A 308 15.51 17.84 -1.41
C GLU A 308 14.20 18.61 -1.27
N LEU A 309 13.16 17.95 -0.77
CA LEU A 309 11.81 18.51 -0.58
C LEU A 309 11.53 18.85 0.90
N ASN A 310 12.51 18.71 1.80
CA ASN A 310 12.34 18.85 3.25
C ASN A 310 11.14 18.04 3.81
N PHE A 311 10.83 16.89 3.22
CA PHE A 311 9.66 16.08 3.56
C PHE A 311 10.07 14.84 4.36
N VAL A 312 9.30 14.46 5.39
CA VAL A 312 9.66 13.40 6.34
C VAL A 312 8.54 12.38 6.51
N PHE A 313 8.90 11.11 6.46
CA PHE A 313 8.05 9.97 6.80
C PHE A 313 8.40 9.50 8.21
N ASN A 314 7.64 9.98 9.20
CA ASN A 314 8.01 9.91 10.61
C ASN A 314 7.15 8.92 11.44
N VAL A 315 6.38 8.06 10.78
CA VAL A 315 5.67 6.93 11.41
C VAL A 315 6.10 5.67 10.70
N VAL A 316 6.69 4.71 11.43
CA VAL A 316 7.00 3.37 10.90
C VAL A 316 5.83 2.42 11.18
N HIS A 317 5.44 1.63 10.17
CA HIS A 317 4.35 0.65 10.27
C HIS A 317 4.83 -0.79 10.32
N ASP A 318 5.89 -1.11 9.57
CA ASP A 318 6.48 -2.45 9.54
C ASP A 318 7.98 -2.40 9.22
N VAL A 319 8.71 -3.41 9.69
CA VAL A 319 10.14 -3.59 9.44
C VAL A 319 10.46 -5.05 9.14
N PHE A 320 11.15 -5.28 8.03
CA PHE A 320 11.68 -6.58 7.66
C PHE A 320 13.21 -6.60 7.74
N ILE A 321 13.77 -7.64 8.37
CA ILE A 321 15.22 -7.85 8.45
C ILE A 321 15.66 -8.86 7.40
N LEU A 322 16.24 -8.36 6.31
CA LEU A 322 16.86 -9.19 5.29
C LEU A 322 18.24 -9.65 5.76
N LYS A 323 18.29 -10.82 6.40
CA LYS A 323 19.53 -11.39 6.95
C LYS A 323 20.52 -11.77 5.85
N GLY A 324 21.75 -11.31 6.00
CA GLY A 324 22.88 -11.69 5.14
C GLY A 324 23.55 -12.99 5.58
N ARG A 325 24.51 -13.48 4.78
CA ARG A 325 25.41 -14.57 5.21
C ARG A 325 26.31 -14.10 6.36
N ASP A 326 26.82 -12.88 6.23
CA ASP A 326 27.44 -12.09 7.30
C ASP A 326 26.38 -11.11 7.84
N TRP A 327 26.43 -10.83 9.15
CA TRP A 327 25.59 -9.80 9.77
C TRP A 327 25.81 -8.42 9.12
N ARG A 328 27.02 -8.14 8.58
CA ARG A 328 27.34 -6.90 7.87
C ARG A 328 26.51 -6.70 6.61
N ASP A 329 26.12 -7.79 5.98
CA ASP A 329 25.29 -7.82 4.76
C ASP A 329 23.79 -7.76 5.09
N THR A 330 23.43 -7.68 6.36
CA THR A 330 22.04 -7.54 6.80
C THR A 330 21.53 -6.13 6.51
N VAL A 331 20.31 -6.07 5.98
CA VAL A 331 19.62 -4.81 5.64
C VAL A 331 18.27 -4.79 6.32
N PHE A 332 17.93 -3.68 6.97
CA PHE A 332 16.60 -3.44 7.51
C PHE A 332 15.79 -2.66 6.50
N TYR A 333 14.65 -3.20 6.07
CA TYR A 333 13.66 -2.50 5.25
C TYR A 333 12.52 -2.05 6.15
N GLY A 334 12.10 -0.80 6.04
CA GLY A 334 10.97 -0.28 6.80
C GLY A 334 9.98 0.45 5.91
N VAL A 335 8.69 0.32 6.24
CA VAL A 335 7.58 1.07 5.64
C VAL A 335 7.22 2.24 6.53
N PHE A 336 7.14 3.43 5.94
CA PHE A 336 6.90 4.68 6.65
C PHE A 336 5.79 5.50 6.00
N THR A 337 5.02 6.23 6.82
CA THR A 337 4.08 7.26 6.37
C THR A 337 4.37 8.59 7.08
N PRO A 338 3.97 9.74 6.52
CA PRO A 338 3.97 11.00 7.26
C PRO A 338 2.86 10.97 8.33
N GLN A 339 3.10 11.59 9.49
CA GLN A 339 2.08 11.70 10.54
C GLN A 339 0.98 12.73 10.17
N TRP A 340 1.32 13.75 9.37
CA TRP A 340 0.45 14.86 9.01
C TRP A 340 0.17 14.80 7.51
N GLY A 341 -1.09 15.04 7.14
CA GLY A 341 -1.51 14.96 5.74
C GLY A 341 -1.46 13.52 5.25
N ASN A 342 -2.32 12.65 5.79
CA ASN A 342 -2.55 11.30 5.27
C ASN A 342 -3.24 11.37 3.89
N VAL A 343 -2.54 11.92 2.91
CA VAL A 343 -2.93 12.01 1.50
C VAL A 343 -2.56 10.73 0.75
N GLY A 344 -2.40 9.61 1.46
CA GLY A 344 -2.00 8.33 0.88
C GLY A 344 -0.51 8.24 0.50
N LEU A 345 0.39 8.89 1.24
CA LEU A 345 1.83 8.81 0.95
C LEU A 345 2.51 7.74 1.81
N SER A 346 3.21 6.82 1.15
CA SER A 346 4.06 5.81 1.80
C SER A 346 5.47 5.82 1.24
N ALA A 347 6.44 5.45 2.06
CA ALA A 347 7.83 5.30 1.66
C ALA A 347 8.43 4.00 2.19
N VAL A 348 9.32 3.39 1.40
CA VAL A 348 10.16 2.28 1.83
C VAL A 348 11.60 2.77 1.97
N CYS A 349 12.17 2.67 3.17
CA CYS A 349 13.58 2.98 3.41
C CYS A 349 14.36 1.72 3.76
N ALA A 350 15.62 1.63 3.33
CA ALA A 350 16.52 0.51 3.60
C ALA A 350 17.76 0.97 4.36
N TYR A 351 18.19 0.25 5.38
CA TYR A 351 19.29 0.63 6.28
C TYR A 351 20.31 -0.50 6.39
N LYS A 352 21.60 -0.21 6.18
CA LYS A 352 22.67 -1.19 6.39
C LYS A 352 22.89 -1.42 7.88
N MET A 353 23.00 -2.68 8.30
CA MET A 353 23.30 -3.04 9.68
C MET A 353 24.63 -2.43 10.17
N THR A 354 25.62 -2.24 9.29
CA THR A 354 26.88 -1.56 9.64
C THR A 354 26.69 -0.09 10.03
N ALA A 355 25.76 0.63 9.39
CA ALA A 355 25.44 2.02 9.74
C ALA A 355 24.71 2.10 11.08
N VAL A 356 23.81 1.15 11.34
CA VAL A 356 23.13 1.00 12.63
C VAL A 356 24.15 0.76 13.75
N GLU A 357 25.04 -0.22 13.58
CA GLU A 357 26.09 -0.53 14.56
C GLU A 357 27.07 0.62 14.78
N GLU A 358 27.40 1.39 13.75
CA GLU A 358 28.26 2.57 13.89
C GLU A 358 27.64 3.62 14.83
N VAL A 359 26.34 3.90 14.69
CA VAL A 359 25.62 4.81 15.59
C VAL A 359 25.65 4.28 17.03
N PHE A 360 25.34 3.01 17.25
CA PHE A 360 25.31 2.47 18.62
C PHE A 360 26.71 2.32 19.26
N SER A 361 27.73 1.99 18.48
CA SER A 361 29.09 1.74 18.98
C SER A 361 29.94 3.00 19.13
N LYS A 362 29.72 4.04 18.30
CA LYS A 362 30.54 5.26 18.28
C LYS A 362 29.74 6.54 18.48
N GLY A 363 28.44 6.53 18.24
CA GLY A 363 27.59 7.71 18.29
C GLY A 363 27.62 8.41 19.65
N LYS A 364 27.33 9.71 19.62
CA LYS A 364 27.19 10.55 20.81
C LYS A 364 25.83 10.34 21.46
N TYR A 365 25.78 10.57 22.76
CA TYR A 365 24.56 10.49 23.54
C TYR A 365 23.87 11.85 23.57
N MET A 366 22.55 11.88 23.78
CA MET A 366 21.84 13.09 24.17
C MET A 366 21.75 13.19 25.70
N GLN A 367 21.70 14.42 26.20
CA GLN A 367 21.55 14.74 27.62
C GLN A 367 20.44 15.78 27.82
N LYS A 368 19.72 15.66 28.94
CA LYS A 368 18.81 16.68 29.42
C LYS A 368 19.58 17.89 29.97
N ALA A 369 19.36 19.05 29.38
CA ALA A 369 19.81 20.34 29.88
C ALA A 369 18.62 21.14 30.41
N THR A 370 18.72 21.61 31.65
CA THR A 370 17.74 22.56 32.21
C THR A 370 18.04 23.94 31.66
N VAL A 371 17.11 24.50 30.89
CA VAL A 371 17.19 25.90 30.44
C VAL A 371 16.40 26.76 31.43
N GLU A 372 16.90 27.96 31.74
CA GLU A 372 16.39 28.81 32.82
C GLU A 372 14.85 28.91 32.82
N GLN A 373 14.26 28.70 34.00
CA GLN A 373 12.82 28.72 34.29
C GLN A 373 11.93 27.70 33.55
N SER A 374 12.26 26.40 33.68
CA SER A 374 11.34 25.23 33.75
C SER A 374 11.22 24.27 32.56
N HIS A 375 11.84 24.51 31.41
CA HIS A 375 11.83 23.55 30.30
C HIS A 375 13.12 22.72 30.22
N THR A 376 12.96 21.40 30.27
CA THR A 376 14.05 20.44 30.00
C THR A 376 14.22 20.30 28.50
N LYS A 377 15.39 20.66 27.97
CA LYS A 377 15.74 20.44 26.56
C LYS A 377 16.72 19.28 26.43
N TRP A 378 16.66 18.57 25.31
CA TRP A 378 17.65 17.55 24.99
C TRP A 378 18.70 18.12 24.06
N VAL A 379 19.97 17.93 24.44
CA VAL A 379 21.12 18.45 23.70
C VAL A 379 22.19 17.37 23.59
N ARG A 380 23.09 17.50 22.61
CA ARG A 380 24.24 16.62 22.44
C ARG A 380 25.13 16.63 23.68
N TYR A 381 25.44 15.45 24.22
CA TYR A 381 26.44 15.28 25.26
C TYR A 381 27.86 15.36 24.67
N ASN A 382 28.58 16.43 25.00
CA ASN A 382 29.95 16.66 24.54
C ASN A 382 31.03 16.23 25.53
N GLY A 383 30.64 15.75 26.72
CA GLY A 383 31.59 15.22 27.70
C GLY A 383 32.19 13.86 27.28
N ILE A 384 33.10 13.36 28.11
CA ILE A 384 33.72 12.04 27.91
C ILE A 384 32.83 10.98 28.56
N PRO A 385 32.23 10.05 27.79
CA PRO A 385 31.43 8.97 28.38
C PRO A 385 32.30 8.05 29.24
N PRO A 386 31.74 7.43 30.30
CA PRO A 386 32.45 6.45 31.11
C PRO A 386 33.03 5.27 30.30
N SER A 387 34.01 4.59 30.90
CA SER A 387 34.54 3.31 30.39
C SER A 387 34.21 2.20 31.40
N PRO A 388 33.65 1.05 30.99
CA PRO A 388 33.26 0.65 29.63
C PRO A 388 32.18 1.55 29.01
N ARG A 389 32.08 1.55 27.67
CA ARG A 389 31.08 2.36 26.94
C ARG A 389 29.65 2.01 27.44
N PRO A 390 28.87 2.99 27.94
CA PRO A 390 27.51 2.75 28.40
C PRO A 390 26.62 2.16 27.30
N GLY A 391 25.89 1.09 27.60
CA GLY A 391 25.03 0.40 26.64
C GLY A 391 25.74 -0.63 25.73
N ALA A 392 27.05 -0.84 25.89
CA ALA A 392 27.79 -1.86 25.12
C ALA A 392 27.65 -3.26 25.72
N CYS A 393 27.67 -4.28 24.87
CA CYS A 393 27.68 -5.68 25.32
C CYS A 393 29.02 -6.08 25.94
N ILE A 394 29.00 -7.12 26.79
CA ILE A 394 30.20 -7.63 27.44
C ILE A 394 31.05 -8.43 26.45
N SER A 395 32.15 -7.83 25.97
CA SER A 395 33.10 -8.46 25.04
C SER A 395 34.23 -9.20 25.75
N ASN A 396 35.02 -9.98 25.02
CA ASN A 396 36.22 -10.66 25.56
C ASN A 396 37.24 -9.67 26.15
N GLN A 397 37.36 -8.47 25.59
CA GLN A 397 38.23 -7.42 26.15
C GLN A 397 37.78 -6.97 27.54
N LEU A 398 36.46 -6.92 27.79
CA LEU A 398 35.92 -6.59 29.11
C LEU A 398 36.08 -7.77 30.09
N ARG A 399 35.91 -9.01 29.60
CA ARG A 399 36.17 -10.23 30.39
C ARG A 399 37.61 -10.29 30.90
N GLN A 400 38.59 -9.91 30.07
CA GLN A 400 40.00 -9.79 30.47
C GLN A 400 40.26 -8.72 31.54
N LYS A 401 39.35 -7.74 31.70
CA LYS A 401 39.40 -6.70 32.73
C LYS A 401 38.51 -7.03 33.94
N ASN A 402 38.23 -8.31 34.19
CA ASN A 402 37.38 -8.82 35.27
C ASN A 402 35.90 -8.38 35.21
N ILE A 403 35.43 -7.88 34.06
CA ILE A 403 34.01 -7.58 33.84
C ILE A 403 33.43 -8.72 33.00
N SER A 404 33.01 -9.80 33.67
CA SER A 404 32.50 -11.01 33.04
C SER A 404 31.02 -10.95 32.66
N THR A 405 30.22 -10.17 33.40
CA THR A 405 28.78 -9.98 33.18
C THR A 405 28.39 -8.52 33.43
N SER A 406 27.16 -8.14 33.07
CA SER A 406 26.62 -6.78 33.31
C SER A 406 26.56 -6.42 34.80
N LEU A 407 26.47 -7.41 35.70
CA LEU A 407 26.46 -7.21 37.15
C LEU A 407 27.77 -6.58 37.66
N HIS A 408 28.90 -6.84 36.99
CA HIS A 408 30.21 -6.30 37.35
C HIS A 408 30.50 -4.92 36.71
N LEU A 409 29.54 -4.32 36.01
CA LEU A 409 29.74 -3.00 35.41
C LEU A 409 29.86 -1.91 36.50
N PRO A 410 30.77 -0.94 36.35
CA PRO A 410 30.88 0.16 37.29
C PRO A 410 29.58 0.98 37.37
N ASP A 411 29.19 1.38 38.59
CA ASP A 411 27.99 2.20 38.83
C ASP A 411 27.99 3.49 38.00
N LYS A 412 29.17 4.10 37.74
CA LYS A 412 29.29 5.27 36.86
C LYS A 412 28.81 5.00 35.43
N THR A 413 29.10 3.82 34.88
CA THR A 413 28.65 3.41 33.54
C THR A 413 27.15 3.12 33.55
N LEU A 414 26.65 2.44 34.58
CA LEU A 414 25.23 2.11 34.74
C LEU A 414 24.35 3.35 34.94
N GLN A 415 24.80 4.27 35.77
CA GLN A 415 24.13 5.54 36.00
C GLN A 415 24.08 6.38 34.71
N PHE A 416 25.17 6.37 33.93
CA PHE A 416 25.21 7.09 32.66
C PHE A 416 24.20 6.55 31.65
N VAL A 417 24.16 5.23 31.39
CA VAL A 417 23.20 4.66 30.44
C VAL A 417 21.75 4.84 30.89
N ARG A 418 21.50 4.82 32.22
CA ARG A 418 20.17 5.11 32.77
C ARG A 418 19.66 6.50 32.38
N ASP A 419 20.53 7.50 32.44
CA ASP A 419 20.16 8.89 32.22
C ASP A 419 20.31 9.32 30.74
N HIS A 420 21.07 8.55 29.94
CA HIS A 420 21.38 8.83 28.53
C HIS A 420 21.05 7.65 27.59
N PRO A 421 19.79 7.16 27.54
CA PRO A 421 19.41 6.04 26.66
C PRO A 421 19.28 6.44 25.18
N LEU A 422 19.15 7.73 24.88
CA LEU A 422 18.96 8.26 23.53
C LEU A 422 20.30 8.69 22.91
N LEU A 423 20.57 8.23 21.70
CA LEU A 423 21.70 8.65 20.88
C LEU A 423 21.33 9.87 20.03
N GLU A 424 22.29 10.76 19.83
CA GLU A 424 22.14 11.96 19.02
C GLU A 424 22.23 11.66 17.51
N ASP A 425 23.22 10.86 17.12
CA ASP A 425 23.45 10.59 15.71
C ASP A 425 22.32 9.71 15.14
N PRO A 426 21.64 10.10 14.05
CA PRO A 426 20.55 9.33 13.46
C PRO A 426 21.07 8.18 12.60
N VAL A 427 20.25 7.15 12.43
CA VAL A 427 20.44 6.12 11.42
C VAL A 427 19.81 6.59 10.11
N LEU A 428 20.65 6.79 9.09
CA LEU A 428 20.26 7.25 7.76
C LEU A 428 20.07 6.07 6.78
N PRO A 429 19.13 6.16 5.83
CA PRO A 429 18.88 5.11 4.85
C PRO A 429 20.01 5.07 3.81
N ILE A 430 20.12 3.94 3.11
CA ILE A 430 21.08 3.76 2.02
C ILE A 430 20.82 4.82 0.94
N GLY A 431 21.84 5.63 0.63
CA GLY A 431 21.72 6.72 -0.34
C GLY A 431 21.06 7.99 0.21
N ASN A 432 20.81 8.07 1.52
CA ASN A 432 20.17 9.21 2.21
C ASN A 432 18.78 9.60 1.66
N ARG A 433 18.09 8.66 1.02
CA ARG A 433 16.75 8.83 0.46
C ARG A 433 15.93 7.52 0.58
N PRO A 434 14.60 7.57 0.44
CA PRO A 434 13.78 6.37 0.34
C PRO A 434 14.10 5.59 -0.93
N ARG A 435 13.91 4.26 -0.87
CA ARG A 435 14.01 3.37 -2.04
C ARG A 435 12.77 3.47 -2.91
N LEU A 436 11.60 3.54 -2.31
CA LEU A 436 10.32 3.64 -2.98
C LEU A 436 9.49 4.72 -2.29
N ILE A 437 8.75 5.49 -3.07
CA ILE A 437 7.74 6.45 -2.60
C ILE A 437 6.50 6.25 -3.47
N THR A 438 5.35 6.09 -2.82
CA THR A 438 4.08 5.88 -3.49
C THR A 438 3.07 6.93 -3.03
N LYS A 439 2.23 7.35 -3.96
CA LYS A 439 1.12 8.27 -3.72
C LYS A 439 -0.20 7.50 -3.76
N ASP A 440 -1.20 7.97 -3.03
CA ASP A 440 -2.55 7.41 -2.93
C ASP A 440 -2.60 5.94 -2.41
N VAL A 441 -1.53 5.49 -1.74
CA VAL A 441 -1.33 4.12 -1.23
C VAL A 441 -0.76 4.17 0.19
N ASN A 442 -1.44 3.53 1.14
CA ASN A 442 -0.95 3.32 2.50
C ASN A 442 -0.42 1.90 2.66
N TYR A 443 0.89 1.75 2.74
CA TYR A 443 1.51 0.46 3.02
C TYR A 443 1.42 0.12 4.50
N THR A 444 1.12 -1.14 4.79
CA THR A 444 0.94 -1.67 6.14
C THR A 444 2.01 -2.67 6.54
N GLN A 445 2.50 -3.48 5.60
CA GLN A 445 3.41 -4.61 5.84
C GLN A 445 4.45 -4.72 4.73
N ILE A 446 5.62 -5.30 5.02
CA ILE A 446 6.71 -5.52 4.07
C ILE A 446 7.43 -6.85 4.30
N VAL A 447 7.73 -7.55 3.22
CA VAL A 447 8.68 -8.67 3.19
C VAL A 447 9.59 -8.54 1.99
N VAL A 448 10.85 -9.01 2.10
CA VAL A 448 11.85 -8.84 1.05
C VAL A 448 12.59 -10.15 0.80
N GLU A 449 12.81 -10.49 -0.47
CA GLU A 449 13.57 -11.67 -0.89
C GLU A 449 14.78 -11.29 -1.75
N ARG A 450 15.86 -12.06 -1.66
CA ARG A 450 16.99 -11.99 -2.59
C ARG A 450 16.83 -13.04 -3.68
N VAL A 451 16.67 -12.60 -4.93
CA VAL A 451 16.45 -13.47 -6.08
C VAL A 451 17.67 -13.44 -6.99
N HIS A 452 18.17 -14.62 -7.35
CA HIS A 452 19.21 -14.78 -8.37
C HIS A 452 18.57 -14.80 -9.76
N ALA A 453 18.88 -13.81 -10.59
CA ALA A 453 18.40 -13.73 -11.96
C ALA A 453 19.33 -14.47 -12.94
N LEU A 454 18.91 -14.60 -14.21
CA LEU A 454 19.68 -15.29 -15.26
C LEU A 454 21.00 -14.59 -15.63
N ASP A 455 21.14 -13.31 -15.34
CA ASP A 455 22.38 -12.55 -15.55
C ASP A 455 23.44 -12.82 -14.46
N GLY A 456 23.12 -13.65 -13.46
CA GLY A 456 23.98 -14.00 -12.35
C GLY A 456 23.97 -12.98 -11.20
N ASN A 457 23.24 -11.87 -11.34
CA ASN A 457 23.10 -10.87 -10.29
C ASN A 457 22.01 -11.24 -9.28
N ILE A 458 22.08 -10.63 -8.11
CA ILE A 458 21.10 -10.77 -7.03
C ILE A 458 20.28 -9.49 -6.96
N TYR A 459 18.96 -9.64 -6.93
CA TYR A 459 18.01 -8.54 -6.83
C TYR A 459 17.18 -8.67 -5.55
N ASP A 460 17.01 -7.55 -4.85
CA ASP A 460 16.07 -7.48 -3.73
C ASP A 460 14.67 -7.23 -4.30
N VAL A 461 13.77 -8.21 -4.12
CA VAL A 461 12.35 -8.10 -4.47
C VAL A 461 11.56 -7.76 -3.21
N ILE A 462 10.85 -6.64 -3.25
CA ILE A 462 10.09 -6.08 -2.16
C ILE A 462 8.61 -6.37 -2.40
N PHE A 463 7.96 -7.00 -1.43
CA PHE A 463 6.51 -7.19 -1.39
C PHE A 463 5.94 -6.31 -0.28
N THR A 464 5.02 -5.41 -0.64
CA THR A 464 4.37 -4.49 0.31
C THR A 464 2.86 -4.68 0.30
N GLY A 465 2.27 -4.94 1.46
CA GLY A 465 0.82 -5.00 1.64
C GLY A 465 0.22 -3.61 1.92
N THR A 466 -1.05 -3.41 1.55
CA THR A 466 -1.77 -2.14 1.75
C THR A 466 -2.94 -2.25 2.73
N ASP A 467 -3.46 -1.10 3.13
CA ASP A 467 -4.70 -0.97 3.92
C ASP A 467 -5.99 -1.33 3.16
N LYS A 468 -5.89 -1.60 1.86
CA LYS A 468 -7.00 -1.97 0.96
C LYS A 468 -6.92 -3.40 0.43
N GLY A 469 -6.01 -4.22 0.97
CA GLY A 469 -5.92 -5.63 0.61
C GLY A 469 -5.17 -5.89 -0.69
N VAL A 470 -4.34 -4.94 -1.12
CA VAL A 470 -3.50 -5.02 -2.32
C VAL A 470 -2.07 -5.36 -1.92
N LEU A 471 -1.41 -6.19 -2.73
CA LEU A 471 0.02 -6.48 -2.64
C LEU A 471 0.73 -5.85 -3.83
N HIS A 472 1.73 -5.01 -3.57
CA HIS A 472 2.64 -4.54 -4.62
C HIS A 472 3.92 -5.37 -4.60
N LYS A 473 4.36 -5.80 -5.79
CA LYS A 473 5.67 -6.43 -5.99
C LYS A 473 6.58 -5.47 -6.72
N SER A 474 7.74 -5.19 -6.13
CA SER A 474 8.73 -4.26 -6.67
C SER A 474 10.10 -4.87 -6.69
N VAL A 475 10.93 -4.49 -7.66
CA VAL A 475 12.33 -4.93 -7.76
C VAL A 475 13.27 -3.73 -7.62
N VAL A 476 14.28 -3.87 -6.77
CA VAL A 476 15.37 -2.89 -6.67
C VAL A 476 16.36 -3.16 -7.80
N PHE A 477 16.42 -2.27 -8.78
CA PHE A 477 17.35 -2.35 -9.90
C PHE A 477 18.32 -1.15 -9.85
N LYS A 478 19.59 -1.42 -9.55
CA LYS A 478 20.61 -0.39 -9.28
C LYS A 478 20.18 0.49 -8.10
N GLU A 479 19.88 1.77 -8.34
CA GLU A 479 19.43 2.70 -7.30
C GLU A 479 17.92 2.97 -7.34
N ASP A 480 17.23 2.49 -8.38
CA ASP A 480 15.81 2.74 -8.62
C ASP A 480 14.96 1.51 -8.24
N VAL A 481 13.66 1.75 -8.03
CA VAL A 481 12.68 0.70 -7.77
C VAL A 481 11.65 0.68 -8.89
N HIS A 482 11.43 -0.50 -9.45
CA HIS A 482 10.41 -0.75 -10.47
C HIS A 482 9.27 -1.56 -9.84
N ILE A 483 8.05 -1.03 -9.84
CA ILE A 483 6.87 -1.79 -9.39
C ILE A 483 6.40 -2.68 -10.54
N VAL A 484 6.64 -3.97 -10.41
CA VAL A 484 6.33 -4.99 -11.43
C VAL A 484 4.82 -5.15 -11.56
N GLU A 485 4.12 -5.30 -10.44
CA GLU A 485 2.68 -5.58 -10.43
C GLU A 485 2.01 -5.20 -9.12
N GLU A 486 0.72 -4.90 -9.20
CA GLU A 486 -0.20 -4.85 -8.06
C GLU A 486 -1.20 -5.99 -8.14
N ILE A 487 -1.50 -6.60 -7.00
CA ILE A 487 -2.36 -7.78 -6.90
C ILE A 487 -3.42 -7.51 -5.84
N GLN A 488 -4.70 -7.53 -6.21
CA GLN A 488 -5.79 -7.51 -5.24
C GLN A 488 -5.87 -8.88 -4.54
N LEU A 489 -5.25 -9.03 -3.37
CA LEU A 489 -5.24 -10.28 -2.62
C LEU A 489 -6.57 -10.54 -1.92
N LEU A 490 -7.15 -9.52 -1.30
CA LEU A 490 -8.39 -9.65 -0.52
C LEU A 490 -9.60 -9.23 -1.36
N LYS A 491 -10.68 -10.01 -1.31
CA LYS A 491 -11.93 -9.71 -2.04
C LYS A 491 -12.56 -8.39 -1.62
N ASN A 492 -12.48 -8.09 -0.33
CA ASN A 492 -12.98 -6.87 0.27
C ASN A 492 -11.82 -5.91 0.55
N SER A 493 -12.08 -4.61 0.48
CA SER A 493 -11.11 -3.59 0.88
C SER A 493 -10.93 -3.61 2.41
N GLU A 494 -9.93 -4.37 2.86
CA GLU A 494 -9.53 -4.47 4.27
C GLU A 494 -7.99 -4.51 4.38
N PRO A 495 -7.40 -4.13 5.51
CA PRO A 495 -5.95 -4.05 5.63
C PRO A 495 -5.30 -5.42 5.72
N ILE A 496 -4.16 -5.57 5.04
CA ILE A 496 -3.23 -6.67 5.28
C ILE A 496 -2.53 -6.40 6.61
N LYS A 497 -2.77 -7.27 7.61
CA LYS A 497 -2.28 -7.11 8.99
C LYS A 497 -0.97 -7.83 9.26
N ASN A 498 -0.68 -8.87 8.49
CA ASN A 498 0.57 -9.61 8.58
C ASN A 498 0.96 -10.12 7.20
N LEU A 499 2.25 -10.13 6.92
CA LEU A 499 2.81 -10.62 5.66
C LEU A 499 4.02 -11.52 5.96
N LEU A 500 3.99 -12.76 5.47
CA LEU A 500 5.13 -13.68 5.53
C LEU A 500 5.52 -14.14 4.13
N LEU A 501 6.77 -14.54 3.98
CA LEU A 501 7.31 -15.10 2.74
C LEU A 501 8.03 -16.41 3.06
N SER A 502 7.78 -17.45 2.28
CA SER A 502 8.60 -18.67 2.26
C SER A 502 9.31 -18.80 0.92
N SER A 503 10.64 -18.78 0.94
CA SER A 503 11.46 -19.11 -0.24
C SER A 503 11.35 -20.58 -0.64
N GLU A 504 11.03 -21.49 0.29
CA GLU A 504 10.88 -22.93 0.00
C GLU A 504 9.62 -23.21 -0.80
N THR A 505 8.47 -22.67 -0.37
CA THR A 505 7.19 -22.81 -1.09
C THR A 505 6.99 -21.75 -2.17
N ARG A 506 7.88 -20.75 -2.23
CA ARG A 506 7.80 -19.60 -3.15
C ARG A 506 6.44 -18.91 -3.06
N SER A 507 5.98 -18.72 -1.83
CA SER A 507 4.67 -18.19 -1.54
C SER A 507 4.76 -17.02 -0.55
N VAL A 508 3.90 -16.04 -0.78
CA VAL A 508 3.59 -14.94 0.13
C VAL A 508 2.28 -15.25 0.83
N TYR A 509 2.27 -15.15 2.15
CA TYR A 509 1.10 -15.37 3.00
C TYR A 509 0.66 -14.04 3.60
N ALA A 510 -0.58 -13.64 3.35
CA ALA A 510 -1.17 -12.42 3.88
C ALA A 510 -2.29 -12.77 4.86
N GLY A 511 -2.23 -12.20 6.07
CA GLY A 511 -3.28 -12.32 7.07
C GLY A 511 -4.11 -11.04 7.19
N SER A 512 -5.44 -11.20 7.28
CA SER A 512 -6.40 -10.09 7.41
C SER A 512 -7.46 -10.37 8.49
N ASP A 513 -8.48 -9.52 8.57
CA ASP A 513 -9.61 -9.79 9.46
C ASP A 513 -10.51 -10.92 8.96
N SER A 514 -10.61 -11.10 7.64
CA SER A 514 -11.46 -12.12 7.03
C SER A 514 -10.79 -13.49 6.83
N GLY A 515 -9.46 -13.54 6.67
CA GLY A 515 -8.78 -14.82 6.39
C GLY A 515 -7.28 -14.73 6.14
N ILE A 516 -6.75 -15.83 5.60
CA ILE A 516 -5.39 -15.97 5.09
C ILE A 516 -5.45 -16.13 3.58
N ILE A 517 -4.58 -15.43 2.86
CA ILE A 517 -4.34 -15.61 1.43
C ILE A 517 -2.91 -16.13 1.23
N GLN A 518 -2.75 -17.12 0.36
CA GLN A 518 -1.46 -17.56 -0.16
C GLN A 518 -1.40 -17.23 -1.64
N SER A 519 -0.38 -16.46 -2.03
CA SER A 519 -0.07 -16.10 -3.40
C SER A 519 1.31 -16.64 -3.79
N PRO A 520 1.53 -17.12 -5.02
CA PRO A 520 2.89 -17.35 -5.52
C PRO A 520 3.67 -16.03 -5.57
N THR A 521 5.00 -16.11 -5.60
CA THR A 521 5.89 -14.92 -5.72
C THR A 521 5.84 -14.26 -7.10
N ALA A 522 5.39 -14.97 -8.13
CA ALA A 522 5.23 -14.44 -9.48
C ALA A 522 4.17 -15.17 -10.30
N PHE A 523 3.52 -14.44 -11.20
CA PHE A 523 2.53 -14.96 -12.15
C PHE A 523 3.08 -14.97 -13.58
N CYS A 524 4.28 -15.55 -13.80
CA CYS A 524 4.98 -15.47 -15.08
C CYS A 524 4.12 -15.90 -16.28
N GLY A 525 3.28 -16.92 -16.12
CA GLY A 525 2.39 -17.41 -17.19
C GLY A 525 1.34 -16.40 -17.67
N LYS A 526 1.13 -15.28 -16.95
CA LYS A 526 0.27 -14.18 -17.39
C LYS A 526 0.91 -13.32 -18.48
N TYR A 527 2.24 -13.33 -18.61
CA TYR A 527 2.94 -12.64 -19.68
C TYR A 527 2.96 -13.51 -20.94
N SER A 528 2.13 -13.16 -21.91
CA SER A 528 1.78 -14.02 -23.05
C SER A 528 2.83 -14.07 -24.16
N THR A 529 3.76 -13.11 -24.21
CA THR A 529 4.80 -13.04 -25.24
C THR A 529 6.17 -12.74 -24.66
N CYS A 530 7.22 -12.97 -25.45
CA CYS A 530 8.59 -12.66 -25.05
C CYS A 530 8.74 -11.20 -24.61
N ASP A 531 8.26 -10.27 -25.42
CA ASP A 531 8.35 -8.84 -25.14
C ASP A 531 7.68 -8.49 -23.80
N ASP A 532 6.49 -8.99 -23.54
CA ASP A 532 5.76 -8.72 -22.29
C ASP A 532 6.47 -9.34 -21.08
N CYS A 533 7.00 -10.57 -21.24
CA CYS A 533 7.78 -11.26 -20.21
C CYS A 533 9.07 -10.50 -19.86
N VAL A 534 9.76 -9.95 -20.86
CA VAL A 534 10.99 -9.16 -20.67
C VAL A 534 10.70 -7.76 -20.13
N LEU A 535 9.66 -7.09 -20.64
CA LEU A 535 9.23 -5.76 -20.20
C LEU A 535 8.66 -5.76 -18.78
N ALA A 536 8.13 -6.89 -18.31
CA ALA A 536 7.74 -7.06 -16.90
C ALA A 536 8.90 -6.79 -15.93
N ARG A 537 10.14 -7.08 -16.36
CA ARG A 537 11.38 -6.90 -15.57
C ARG A 537 11.33 -7.63 -14.24
N ASP A 538 10.66 -8.78 -14.23
CA ASP A 538 10.51 -9.63 -13.05
C ASP A 538 11.70 -10.60 -12.94
N PRO A 539 12.50 -10.57 -11.85
CA PRO A 539 13.60 -11.51 -11.64
C PRO A 539 13.17 -12.98 -11.62
N TYR A 540 11.91 -13.29 -11.30
CA TYR A 540 11.39 -14.65 -11.31
C TYR A 540 11.06 -15.16 -12.70
N CYS A 541 10.82 -14.28 -13.68
CA CYS A 541 10.23 -14.65 -14.96
C CYS A 541 11.23 -14.56 -16.10
N ALA A 542 11.21 -15.56 -16.99
CA ALA A 542 11.98 -15.56 -18.23
C ALA A 542 11.18 -16.22 -19.35
N TRP A 543 11.43 -15.80 -20.58
CA TRP A 543 10.78 -16.37 -21.75
C TRP A 543 11.49 -17.65 -22.19
N ASP A 544 10.73 -18.72 -22.39
CA ASP A 544 11.20 -19.93 -23.05
C ASP A 544 10.82 -19.94 -24.53
N PRO A 545 11.80 -19.79 -25.45
CA PRO A 545 11.53 -19.85 -26.89
C PRO A 545 10.95 -21.17 -27.38
N ASN A 546 11.24 -22.29 -26.70
CA ASN A 546 10.80 -23.62 -27.12
C ASN A 546 9.34 -23.87 -26.73
N ALA A 547 8.96 -23.48 -25.51
CA ALA A 547 7.58 -23.57 -25.04
C ALA A 547 6.70 -22.43 -25.56
N ALA A 548 7.31 -21.38 -26.13
CA ALA A 548 6.65 -20.13 -26.49
C ALA A 548 5.81 -19.56 -25.33
N ALA A 549 6.40 -19.57 -24.13
CA ALA A 549 5.73 -19.18 -22.90
C ALA A 549 6.69 -18.49 -21.93
N CYS A 550 6.16 -17.57 -21.10
CA CYS A 550 6.90 -16.99 -19.99
C CYS A 550 6.81 -17.93 -18.78
N VAL A 551 7.95 -18.34 -18.26
CA VAL A 551 8.09 -19.36 -17.22
C VAL A 551 8.81 -18.79 -16.00
N CYS A 552 8.56 -19.39 -14.84
CA CYS A 552 9.32 -19.10 -13.63
C CYS A 552 10.69 -19.77 -13.72
N ILE A 553 11.78 -19.00 -13.58
CA ILE A 553 13.15 -19.53 -13.65
C ILE A 553 13.46 -20.54 -12.55
N LEU A 554 12.73 -20.47 -11.44
CA LEU A 554 12.93 -21.36 -10.30
C LEU A 554 12.31 -22.75 -10.55
N ASP A 555 11.37 -22.88 -11.48
CA ASP A 555 10.76 -24.14 -11.90
C ASP A 555 11.51 -24.82 -13.06
N ALA A 556 12.39 -24.08 -13.74
CA ALA A 556 13.12 -24.58 -14.89
C ALA A 556 14.36 -25.43 -14.49
N PRO A 557 14.61 -26.58 -15.14
CA PRO A 557 15.86 -27.34 -15.02
C PRO A 557 17.08 -26.48 -15.36
N LYS A 558 18.22 -26.74 -14.71
CA LYS A 558 19.46 -25.95 -14.86
C LYS A 558 19.96 -25.91 -16.31
N GLU A 559 19.76 -26.98 -17.06
CA GLU A 559 20.16 -27.10 -18.46
C GLU A 559 19.35 -26.15 -19.36
N GLN A 560 18.07 -25.95 -19.03
CA GLN A 560 17.14 -25.10 -19.78
C GLN A 560 17.36 -23.60 -19.49
N LEU A 561 17.89 -23.24 -18.32
CA LEU A 561 18.14 -21.84 -17.94
C LEU A 561 18.97 -21.06 -18.97
N ARG A 562 19.90 -21.73 -19.67
CA ARG A 562 20.77 -21.10 -20.67
C ARG A 562 20.05 -20.68 -21.95
N SER A 563 18.91 -21.30 -22.27
CA SER A 563 18.10 -20.96 -23.45
C SER A 563 17.00 -19.96 -23.15
N LEU A 564 16.75 -19.65 -21.86
CA LEU A 564 15.73 -18.69 -21.46
C LEU A 564 16.20 -17.26 -21.71
N ILE A 565 15.25 -16.37 -21.99
CA ILE A 565 15.49 -14.96 -22.29
C ILE A 565 14.92 -14.12 -21.13
N GLN A 566 15.79 -13.37 -20.45
CA GLN A 566 15.41 -12.45 -19.38
C GLN A 566 16.22 -11.15 -19.50
N SER A 567 15.60 -10.01 -19.20
CA SER A 567 16.31 -8.73 -19.09
C SER A 567 15.69 -7.81 -18.04
N LEU A 568 16.38 -7.63 -16.91
CA LEU A 568 15.94 -6.73 -15.84
C LEU A 568 16.05 -5.24 -16.21
N SER A 569 16.78 -4.93 -17.29
CA SER A 569 16.78 -3.62 -17.94
C SER A 569 15.52 -3.35 -18.80
N GLY A 570 14.70 -4.37 -19.05
CA GLY A 570 13.55 -4.30 -19.95
C GLY A 570 13.94 -4.30 -21.43
N ASP A 571 15.13 -4.79 -21.80
CA ASP A 571 15.58 -4.80 -23.19
C ASP A 571 14.95 -5.93 -24.01
N ALA A 572 13.79 -5.67 -24.62
CA ALA A 572 13.04 -6.64 -25.41
C ALA A 572 13.65 -6.93 -26.80
N ASP A 573 14.72 -6.24 -27.24
CA ASP A 573 15.44 -6.61 -28.48
C ASP A 573 16.09 -7.99 -28.39
N LYS A 574 16.24 -8.52 -27.17
CA LYS A 574 16.69 -9.89 -26.92
C LYS A 574 15.66 -10.94 -27.35
N CYS A 575 14.41 -10.54 -27.57
CA CYS A 575 13.37 -11.43 -28.04
C CYS A 575 13.55 -11.78 -29.53
N PRO A 576 13.15 -12.99 -29.94
CA PRO A 576 13.06 -13.32 -31.35
C PRO A 576 12.14 -12.32 -32.05
N PRO A 577 12.46 -11.87 -33.28
CA PRO A 577 11.60 -10.97 -34.02
C PRO A 577 10.23 -11.62 -34.22
N VAL A 578 9.20 -10.98 -33.69
CA VAL A 578 7.82 -11.41 -33.89
C VAL A 578 7.53 -11.33 -35.39
N SER A 579 7.05 -12.41 -36.00
CA SER A 579 6.52 -12.37 -37.36
C SER A 579 5.40 -11.33 -37.39
N LEU A 580 5.60 -10.23 -38.13
CA LEU A 580 4.59 -9.21 -38.38
C LEU A 580 3.25 -9.91 -38.66
N VAL A 581 2.22 -9.60 -37.87
CA VAL A 581 0.85 -10.09 -38.05
C VAL A 581 0.54 -10.00 -39.54
N SER A 582 0.28 -11.13 -40.17
CA SER A 582 -0.03 -11.14 -41.60
C SER A 582 -1.35 -10.38 -41.79
N LEU A 583 -1.55 -9.69 -42.90
CA LEU A 583 -2.86 -9.13 -43.27
C LEU A 583 -3.99 -10.19 -43.24
N LYS A 584 -3.64 -11.48 -43.28
CA LYS A 584 -4.58 -12.61 -43.14
C LYS A 584 -5.13 -12.80 -41.73
N ASP A 585 -4.42 -12.32 -40.70
CA ASP A 585 -4.78 -12.49 -39.29
C ASP A 585 -5.61 -11.31 -38.76
N TYR A 586 -5.88 -10.31 -39.61
CA TYR A 586 -6.70 -9.16 -39.25
C TYR A 586 -8.15 -9.58 -39.06
N GLN A 587 -8.74 -9.15 -37.94
CA GLN A 587 -10.16 -9.40 -37.70
C GLN A 587 -11.00 -8.57 -38.68
N LYS A 588 -11.86 -9.26 -39.44
CA LYS A 588 -12.79 -8.60 -40.36
C LYS A 588 -13.98 -8.07 -39.59
N VAL A 589 -14.26 -6.78 -39.74
CA VAL A 589 -15.38 -6.12 -39.09
C VAL A 589 -16.30 -5.57 -40.18
N LEU A 590 -17.52 -6.11 -40.27
CA LEU A 590 -18.55 -5.59 -41.18
C LEU A 590 -19.49 -4.66 -40.43
N VAL A 591 -19.69 -3.47 -40.97
CA VAL A 591 -20.45 -2.40 -40.33
C VAL A 591 -21.41 -1.77 -41.33
N LYS A 592 -22.63 -1.49 -40.91
CA LYS A 592 -23.62 -0.84 -41.79
C LYS A 592 -23.25 0.63 -41.97
N PRO A 593 -23.45 1.21 -43.17
CA PRO A 593 -23.21 2.64 -43.38
C PRO A 593 -23.96 3.50 -42.35
N GLY A 594 -23.26 4.46 -41.73
CA GLY A 594 -23.83 5.35 -40.71
C GLY A 594 -24.00 4.74 -39.31
N SER A 595 -23.69 3.45 -39.10
CA SER A 595 -23.63 2.85 -37.76
C SER A 595 -22.25 3.05 -37.12
N SER A 596 -22.05 2.59 -35.88
CA SER A 596 -20.76 2.73 -35.18
C SER A 596 -19.99 1.40 -35.16
N ALA A 597 -18.66 1.46 -35.24
CA ALA A 597 -17.78 0.31 -35.17
C ALA A 597 -16.91 0.35 -33.91
N GLU A 598 -16.92 -0.72 -33.12
CA GLU A 598 -16.06 -0.87 -31.95
C GLU A 598 -14.95 -1.87 -32.24
N LEU A 599 -13.71 -1.42 -32.11
CA LEU A 599 -12.49 -2.20 -32.32
C LEU A 599 -11.78 -2.35 -30.98
N PRO A 600 -11.93 -3.50 -30.29
CA PRO A 600 -11.33 -3.68 -28.98
C PRO A 600 -9.80 -3.74 -29.07
N CYS A 601 -9.10 -3.32 -28.03
CA CYS A 601 -7.66 -3.55 -27.93
C CYS A 601 -7.29 -3.59 -26.46
N MET A 602 -6.59 -4.64 -26.03
CA MET A 602 -6.31 -4.89 -24.63
C MET A 602 -4.82 -4.76 -24.37
N VAL A 603 -4.48 -3.96 -23.36
CA VAL A 603 -3.09 -3.71 -22.94
C VAL A 603 -3.02 -3.96 -21.45
N ASN A 604 -2.11 -4.83 -21.05
CA ASN A 604 -1.97 -5.18 -19.63
C ASN A 604 -1.05 -4.21 -18.88
N SER A 605 -0.22 -3.44 -19.60
CA SER A 605 0.77 -2.52 -19.03
C SER A 605 0.18 -1.14 -18.82
N ASN A 606 0.10 -0.69 -17.57
CA ASN A 606 -0.30 0.66 -17.17
C ASN A 606 0.74 1.74 -17.54
N LEU A 607 1.95 1.32 -17.88
CA LEU A 607 3.04 2.21 -18.32
C LEU A 607 3.09 2.36 -19.85
N ALA A 608 2.34 1.53 -20.58
CA ALA A 608 2.29 1.60 -22.03
C ALA A 608 1.25 2.64 -22.48
N HIS A 609 1.60 3.41 -23.51
CA HIS A 609 0.66 4.27 -24.20
C HIS A 609 0.19 3.64 -25.50
N MET A 610 -1.04 3.98 -25.87
CA MET A 610 -1.71 3.41 -27.03
C MET A 610 -1.64 4.31 -28.24
N MET A 611 -1.42 3.68 -29.40
CA MET A 611 -1.37 4.36 -30.69
C MET A 611 -2.18 3.57 -31.71
N TRP A 612 -3.18 4.23 -32.28
CA TRP A 612 -3.98 3.67 -33.38
C TRP A 612 -3.49 4.19 -34.72
N LYS A 613 -3.52 3.32 -35.74
CA LYS A 613 -3.25 3.69 -37.13
C LYS A 613 -4.37 3.20 -38.03
N SER A 614 -4.77 4.02 -39.00
CA SER A 614 -5.63 3.61 -40.12
C SER A 614 -4.82 3.67 -41.40
N ASN A 615 -4.76 2.59 -42.19
CA ASN A 615 -4.00 2.51 -43.43
C ASN A 615 -2.55 3.06 -43.30
N ASN A 616 -1.89 2.74 -42.18
CA ASN A 616 -0.56 3.23 -41.75
C ASN A 616 -0.43 4.73 -41.41
N THR A 617 -1.51 5.51 -41.38
CA THR A 617 -1.50 6.87 -40.86
C THR A 617 -1.94 6.89 -39.40
N LEU A 618 -1.24 7.67 -38.57
CA LEU A 618 -1.58 7.84 -37.15
C LEU A 618 -3.00 8.43 -37.03
N LEU A 619 -3.79 7.88 -36.11
CA LEU A 619 -5.09 8.41 -35.73
C LEU A 619 -4.94 9.23 -34.46
N ASP A 620 -5.34 10.49 -34.51
CA ASP A 620 -5.53 11.34 -33.33
C ASP A 620 -7.00 11.29 -32.89
N GLU A 621 -7.23 11.47 -31.59
CA GLU A 621 -8.58 11.58 -31.04
C GLU A 621 -9.24 12.86 -31.58
N ALA A 622 -10.19 12.69 -32.50
CA ALA A 622 -10.91 13.79 -33.13
C ALA A 622 -12.31 13.32 -33.55
N SER A 623 -13.32 14.16 -33.28
CA SER A 623 -14.76 14.22 -33.63
C SER A 623 -15.56 12.97 -34.07
N ARG A 624 -14.96 11.95 -34.70
CA ARG A 624 -15.55 10.71 -35.20
C ARG A 624 -14.80 9.43 -34.76
N PHE A 625 -13.55 9.56 -34.28
CA PHE A 625 -12.79 8.50 -33.64
C PHE A 625 -12.66 8.80 -32.14
N HIS A 626 -13.15 7.88 -31.30
CA HIS A 626 -13.10 8.03 -29.85
C HIS A 626 -12.47 6.80 -29.23
N PHE A 627 -11.59 6.98 -28.26
CA PHE A 627 -11.08 5.85 -27.50
C PHE A 627 -12.11 5.45 -26.44
N ILE A 628 -12.51 4.17 -26.42
CA ILE A 628 -13.56 3.65 -25.52
C ILE A 628 -12.98 2.62 -24.56
N GLY A 629 -13.34 2.77 -23.28
CA GLY A 629 -12.80 1.96 -22.19
C GLY A 629 -11.30 2.17 -22.02
N GLU A 630 -10.66 1.31 -21.23
CA GLU A 630 -9.20 1.26 -21.15
C GLU A 630 -8.64 0.60 -22.43
N ASN A 631 -8.59 1.32 -23.56
CA ASN A 631 -7.77 1.04 -24.77
C ASN A 631 -8.48 0.63 -26.10
N GLY A 632 -9.82 0.63 -26.21
CA GLY A 632 -10.53 0.34 -27.48
C GLY A 632 -10.68 1.56 -28.41
N LEU A 633 -10.98 1.35 -29.70
CA LEU A 633 -11.32 2.41 -30.66
C LEU A 633 -12.78 2.30 -31.10
N LEU A 634 -13.54 3.39 -30.97
CA LEU A 634 -14.87 3.54 -31.54
C LEU A 634 -14.85 4.52 -32.71
N ILE A 635 -15.46 4.09 -33.81
CA ILE A 635 -15.68 4.88 -35.01
C ILE A 635 -17.17 5.19 -35.09
N TYR A 636 -17.57 6.46 -34.95
CA TYR A 636 -18.97 6.87 -35.12
C TYR A 636 -19.31 7.10 -36.59
N SER A 637 -20.57 6.80 -36.94
CA SER A 637 -21.16 7.12 -38.25
C SER A 637 -20.29 6.67 -39.42
N VAL A 638 -19.91 5.38 -39.42
CA VAL A 638 -18.94 4.80 -40.37
C VAL A 638 -19.35 5.11 -41.80
N ALA A 639 -18.47 5.82 -42.50
CA ALA A 639 -18.63 6.27 -43.87
C ALA A 639 -17.75 5.46 -44.83
N PRO A 640 -17.97 5.54 -46.16
CA PRO A 640 -17.16 4.80 -47.14
C PRO A 640 -15.66 5.05 -47.03
N GLU A 641 -15.26 6.25 -46.63
CA GLU A 641 -13.86 6.63 -46.38
C GLU A 641 -13.21 5.98 -45.15
N ASP A 642 -13.99 5.43 -44.22
CA ASP A 642 -13.49 4.75 -43.03
C ASP A 642 -13.12 3.28 -43.30
N GLN A 643 -13.42 2.76 -44.48
CA GLN A 643 -13.02 1.39 -44.82
C GLN A 643 -11.49 1.29 -44.94
N GLY A 644 -10.94 0.21 -44.41
CA GLY A 644 -9.50 -0.01 -44.45
C GLY A 644 -8.99 -0.83 -43.29
N ASP A 645 -7.68 -0.79 -43.14
CA ASP A 645 -6.95 -1.55 -42.15
C ASP A 645 -6.63 -0.68 -40.94
N TYR A 646 -7.08 -1.13 -39.77
CA TYR A 646 -6.82 -0.47 -38.48
C TYR A 646 -5.85 -1.31 -37.68
N GLN A 647 -4.84 -0.66 -37.08
CA GLN A 647 -3.84 -1.29 -36.25
C GLN A 647 -3.79 -0.64 -34.88
N CYS A 648 -3.74 -1.47 -33.85
CA CYS A 648 -3.59 -1.06 -32.48
C CYS A 648 -2.18 -1.37 -31.99
N TRP A 649 -1.41 -0.34 -31.63
CA TRP A 649 -0.04 -0.46 -31.16
C TRP A 649 0.09 -0.03 -29.70
N SER A 650 0.86 -0.77 -28.90
CA SER A 650 1.32 -0.33 -27.58
C SER A 650 2.76 0.14 -27.66
N VAL A 651 3.09 1.20 -26.94
CA VAL A 651 4.46 1.69 -26.80
C VAL A 651 4.80 1.87 -25.33
N GLU A 652 5.84 1.17 -24.87
CA GLU A 652 6.30 1.22 -23.49
C GLU A 652 7.73 1.76 -23.43
N TRP A 653 7.97 2.77 -22.58
CA TRP A 653 9.31 3.29 -22.34
C TRP A 653 10.02 2.40 -21.32
N ALA A 654 11.22 1.91 -21.65
CA ALA A 654 12.06 1.15 -20.72
C ALA A 654 13.24 2.02 -20.27
N PRO A 655 13.20 2.64 -19.08
CA PRO A 655 14.21 3.61 -18.65
C PRO A 655 15.63 3.05 -18.62
N ALA A 656 15.79 1.80 -18.17
CA ALA A 656 17.09 1.15 -18.07
C ALA A 656 17.69 0.73 -19.41
N ALA A 657 16.87 0.55 -20.45
CA ALA A 657 17.31 0.31 -21.82
C ALA A 657 17.44 1.63 -22.64
N GLY A 658 16.80 2.71 -22.18
CA GLY A 658 16.88 4.04 -22.80
C GLY A 658 16.15 4.16 -24.14
N LYS A 659 15.12 3.35 -24.38
CA LYS A 659 14.33 3.36 -25.63
C LYS A 659 12.87 2.95 -25.43
N ASN A 660 12.04 3.28 -26.42
CA ASN A 660 10.65 2.84 -26.52
C ASN A 660 10.57 1.48 -27.22
N PHE A 661 9.72 0.60 -26.68
CA PHE A 661 9.37 -0.67 -27.30
C PHE A 661 7.95 -0.61 -27.82
N SER A 662 7.80 -0.80 -29.14
CA SER A 662 6.52 -0.73 -29.83
C SER A 662 6.05 -2.12 -30.25
N ARG A 663 4.79 -2.45 -29.99
CA ARG A 663 4.20 -3.75 -30.33
C ARG A 663 2.83 -3.59 -30.96
N LEU A 664 2.56 -4.35 -32.01
CA LEU A 664 1.22 -4.49 -32.58
C LEU A 664 0.42 -5.47 -31.71
N LEU A 665 -0.70 -5.00 -31.15
CA LEU A 665 -1.57 -5.80 -30.29
C LEU A 665 -2.76 -6.40 -31.05
N ALA A 666 -3.36 -5.63 -31.96
CA ALA A 666 -4.50 -6.07 -32.76
C ALA A 666 -4.50 -5.41 -34.15
N GLY A 667 -5.03 -6.12 -35.14
CA GLY A 667 -5.24 -5.65 -36.50
C GLY A 667 -6.67 -5.95 -36.96
N TYR A 668 -7.31 -4.99 -37.62
CA TYR A 668 -8.69 -5.06 -38.07
C TYR A 668 -8.80 -4.64 -39.53
N THR A 669 -9.68 -5.27 -40.29
CA THR A 669 -10.08 -4.81 -41.61
C THR A 669 -11.56 -4.44 -41.58
N LEU A 670 -11.84 -3.14 -41.61
CA LEU A 670 -13.19 -2.58 -41.58
C LEU A 670 -13.78 -2.52 -43.00
N LYS A 671 -14.97 -3.09 -43.18
CA LYS A 671 -15.72 -3.03 -44.45
C LYS A 671 -17.17 -2.65 -44.24
N LEU A 672 -17.74 -1.94 -45.21
CA LEU A 672 -19.16 -1.64 -45.19
C LEU A 672 -19.99 -2.85 -45.65
N ASP A 673 -21.04 -3.15 -44.88
CA ASP A 673 -22.08 -4.10 -45.25
C ASP A 673 -23.04 -3.41 -46.24
N LEU A 674 -22.66 -3.42 -47.52
CA LEU A 674 -23.48 -2.89 -48.61
C LEU A 674 -24.39 -4.02 -49.15
N PRO A 675 -25.68 -3.74 -49.41
CA PRO A 675 -26.55 -4.72 -50.05
C PRO A 675 -25.97 -5.14 -51.42
N PRO A 676 -26.11 -6.42 -51.83
CA PRO A 676 -25.54 -6.90 -53.08
C PRO A 676 -26.08 -6.08 -54.25
N GLY A 677 -25.17 -5.39 -54.94
CA GLY A 677 -25.50 -4.65 -56.15
C GLY A 677 -26.03 -5.58 -57.24
N PRO A 678 -26.99 -5.14 -58.07
CA PRO A 678 -27.47 -5.94 -59.19
C PRO A 678 -26.30 -6.22 -60.15
N PRO A 679 -26.26 -7.39 -60.81
CA PRO A 679 -25.17 -7.76 -61.68
C PRO A 679 -25.06 -6.79 -62.87
N ASP A 680 -23.84 -6.29 -63.11
CA ASP A 680 -23.49 -5.40 -64.21
C ASP A 680 -23.92 -5.98 -65.56
N GLN A 681 -24.89 -5.33 -66.22
CA GLN A 681 -25.10 -5.46 -67.65
C GLN A 681 -24.19 -4.47 -68.38
N THR A 682 -22.97 -4.91 -68.69
CA THR A 682 -22.17 -4.27 -69.72
C THR A 682 -22.75 -4.53 -71.11
N ASN A 683 -22.72 -3.47 -71.92
CA ASN A 683 -22.81 -3.41 -73.39
C ASN A 683 -24.20 -3.37 -74.05
N ARG A 684 -24.65 -2.15 -74.34
CA ARG A 684 -25.11 -1.80 -75.70
C ARG A 684 -24.89 -0.33 -76.03
N VAL A 685 -23.94 -0.10 -76.93
CA VAL A 685 -23.82 1.11 -77.75
C VAL A 685 -24.88 1.04 -78.84
N ALA A 686 -25.73 2.06 -78.96
CA ALA A 686 -26.18 2.59 -80.25
C ALA A 686 -26.94 3.92 -80.05
N THR A 687 -26.40 4.92 -80.71
CA THR A 687 -26.83 6.30 -80.90
C THR A 687 -28.14 6.41 -81.68
N THR A 688 -29.00 7.40 -81.36
CA THR A 688 -29.63 8.43 -82.25
C THR A 688 -31.10 8.81 -81.95
N VAL A 689 -31.26 10.13 -81.70
CA VAL A 689 -32.23 11.09 -82.30
C VAL A 689 -33.73 11.10 -81.84
N ARG A 690 -34.03 12.15 -81.04
CA ARG A 690 -35.03 13.24 -81.19
C ARG A 690 -36.50 12.94 -81.55
N SER A 691 -37.42 13.29 -80.63
CA SER A 691 -38.66 14.10 -80.80
C SER A 691 -39.50 14.00 -79.51
N GLN A 692 -39.61 15.03 -78.66
CA GLN A 692 -40.62 16.10 -78.64
C GLN A 692 -42.09 15.63 -78.62
N GLU A 693 -42.78 15.86 -77.49
CA GLU A 693 -44.18 16.35 -77.30
C GLU A 693 -44.59 16.07 -75.82
N THR A 694 -44.55 17.03 -74.90
CA THR A 694 -45.57 18.04 -74.51
C THR A 694 -46.94 17.52 -74.05
N SER A 695 -47.23 17.76 -72.77
CA SER A 695 -48.42 18.40 -72.17
C SER A 695 -48.79 17.68 -70.86
N SER A 696 -48.59 18.26 -69.66
CA SER A 696 -49.42 19.30 -69.00
C SER A 696 -50.89 18.83 -68.91
N VAL A 697 -51.56 18.74 -67.76
CA VAL A 697 -51.82 19.79 -66.78
C VAL A 697 -52.34 19.17 -65.46
N LEU A 698 -51.95 19.85 -64.38
CA LEU A 698 -52.32 19.84 -62.95
C LEU A 698 -53.85 20.03 -62.65
N PRO A 699 -54.30 20.42 -61.42
CA PRO A 699 -54.18 19.77 -60.10
C PRO A 699 -55.47 19.91 -59.22
N ALA A 700 -55.39 19.40 -57.97
CA ALA A 700 -55.99 19.93 -56.72
C ALA A 700 -57.54 19.99 -56.63
N GLU A 701 -58.23 19.94 -55.49
CA GLU A 701 -58.03 20.49 -54.13
C GLU A 701 -58.76 19.58 -53.10
N ALA A 702 -58.19 19.32 -51.92
CA ALA A 702 -58.45 19.96 -50.61
C ALA A 702 -59.81 19.59 -49.96
N SER A 703 -59.77 18.90 -48.80
CA SER A 703 -60.09 19.41 -47.45
C SER A 703 -61.53 19.00 -47.04
N SER A 704 -61.94 18.69 -45.81
CA SER A 704 -61.34 18.59 -44.47
C SER A 704 -62.47 18.16 -43.49
N ILE A 705 -62.09 17.62 -42.32
CA ILE A 705 -62.74 17.75 -40.98
C ILE A 705 -63.87 16.79 -40.54
N ASP A 706 -63.52 16.08 -39.45
CA ASP A 706 -64.21 15.71 -38.19
C ASP A 706 -65.68 15.25 -38.12
N SER A 707 -65.92 14.15 -37.38
CA SER A 707 -66.30 14.17 -35.94
C SER A 707 -66.92 12.83 -35.45
N SER A 708 -66.60 12.47 -34.19
CA SER A 708 -67.36 11.76 -33.12
C SER A 708 -68.50 10.77 -33.46
N SER A 709 -68.87 9.73 -32.70
CA SER A 709 -68.52 9.09 -31.41
C SER A 709 -69.59 7.99 -31.17
N SER A 710 -69.45 7.22 -30.07
CA SER A 710 -70.51 6.47 -29.35
C SER A 710 -70.89 5.09 -29.91
N LEU A 711 -71.29 4.06 -29.14
CA LEU A 711 -71.18 3.65 -27.73
C LEU A 711 -71.83 2.25 -27.63
N SER A 712 -71.45 1.46 -26.62
CA SER A 712 -72.26 0.43 -25.91
C SER A 712 -72.63 -0.88 -26.67
N SER A 713 -72.86 -2.05 -26.07
CA SER A 713 -72.67 -2.63 -24.72
C SER A 713 -73.16 -4.10 -24.74
N SER A 714 -72.97 -4.82 -23.62
CA SER A 714 -73.57 -6.11 -23.19
C SER A 714 -72.88 -7.40 -23.69
N GLY A 715 -72.63 -8.45 -22.91
CA GLY A 715 -72.90 -8.75 -21.49
C GLY A 715 -72.95 -10.28 -21.27
N SER A 716 -72.52 -10.73 -20.07
CA SER A 716 -72.80 -12.05 -19.42
C SER A 716 -72.14 -13.33 -20.01
N SER A 717 -71.80 -14.40 -19.29
CA SER A 717 -71.63 -14.74 -17.86
C SER A 717 -71.15 -16.22 -17.75
N SER A 718 -70.59 -16.57 -16.58
CA SER A 718 -70.59 -17.88 -15.91
C SER A 718 -69.37 -18.85 -16.01
N CYS A 719 -68.90 -19.22 -14.81
CA CYS A 719 -67.83 -20.14 -14.43
C CYS A 719 -68.24 -21.62 -14.49
N SER A 720 -67.27 -22.54 -14.55
CA SER A 720 -66.91 -23.42 -13.41
C SER A 720 -65.95 -24.58 -13.75
N SER A 721 -65.17 -24.95 -12.72
CA SER A 721 -64.50 -26.23 -12.42
C SER A 721 -63.00 -26.44 -12.77
N LEU A 722 -62.22 -26.48 -11.69
CA LEU A 722 -60.87 -27.03 -11.47
C LEU A 722 -61.03 -28.50 -10.96
N PRO A 723 -60.02 -29.42 -10.99
CA PRO A 723 -58.84 -29.26 -10.12
C PRO A 723 -57.49 -29.91 -10.53
N SER A 724 -56.43 -29.27 -10.00
CA SER A 724 -55.22 -29.79 -9.34
C SER A 724 -54.18 -30.69 -10.03
N SER A 725 -52.95 -30.13 -10.04
CA SER A 725 -51.62 -30.70 -9.70
C SER A 725 -51.05 -31.84 -10.58
N SER A 726 -49.76 -31.89 -10.92
CA SER A 726 -48.59 -31.04 -10.66
C SER A 726 -47.42 -31.61 -11.49
N SER A 727 -46.41 -30.77 -11.71
CA SER A 727 -45.11 -31.03 -12.39
C SER A 727 -45.14 -30.83 -13.90
N PRO A 728 -44.33 -29.89 -14.41
CA PRO A 728 -43.14 -30.38 -15.10
C PRO A 728 -41.87 -29.51 -14.92
N ALA A 729 -40.73 -30.19 -14.94
CA ALA A 729 -39.48 -29.60 -15.37
C ALA A 729 -39.54 -29.26 -16.88
N LYS A 730 -39.01 -28.10 -17.28
CA LYS A 730 -38.67 -27.78 -18.67
C LYS A 730 -37.35 -27.01 -18.73
N PRO A 731 -36.43 -27.38 -19.64
CA PRO A 731 -35.34 -26.54 -20.09
C PRO A 731 -35.75 -25.67 -21.29
N HIS A 732 -35.02 -24.56 -21.45
CA HIS A 732 -34.77 -23.72 -22.63
C HIS A 732 -35.85 -23.60 -23.72
N CYS A 733 -36.36 -22.37 -23.91
CA CYS A 733 -36.33 -21.73 -25.21
C CYS A 733 -36.40 -20.19 -25.09
N VAL A 734 -35.77 -19.56 -26.07
CA VAL A 734 -35.53 -18.14 -26.32
C VAL A 734 -36.83 -17.31 -26.33
N GLU A 735 -36.81 -16.16 -25.64
CA GLU A 735 -37.80 -15.10 -25.81
C GLU A 735 -37.11 -13.76 -26.10
N ALA A 736 -37.62 -13.08 -27.11
CA ALA A 736 -37.12 -11.84 -27.67
C ALA A 736 -37.24 -10.69 -26.67
N ARG A 737 -36.15 -9.94 -26.48
CA ARG A 737 -36.19 -8.67 -25.74
C ARG A 737 -36.76 -7.58 -26.63
N GLU A 738 -37.88 -7.02 -26.21
CA GLU A 738 -38.33 -5.68 -26.59
C GLU A 738 -37.21 -4.67 -26.33
N ALA A 739 -37.04 -3.74 -27.27
CA ALA A 739 -36.09 -2.65 -27.19
C ALA A 739 -36.50 -1.67 -26.07
N GLU A 740 -35.88 -1.82 -24.91
CA GLU A 740 -35.95 -0.84 -23.83
C GLU A 740 -35.06 0.35 -24.23
N VAL A 741 -35.69 1.43 -24.72
CA VAL A 741 -35.02 2.73 -24.94
C VAL A 741 -34.66 3.30 -23.57
N ARG A 742 -33.39 3.15 -23.17
CA ARG A 742 -32.86 3.81 -21.98
C ARG A 742 -32.38 5.21 -22.34
N LEU A 743 -33.13 6.21 -21.89
CA LEU A 743 -32.63 7.57 -21.75
C LEU A 743 -31.52 7.57 -20.68
N LEU A 744 -30.34 8.06 -21.04
CA LEU A 744 -29.25 8.33 -20.12
C LEU A 744 -29.73 9.33 -19.05
N PRO A 745 -29.61 9.04 -17.74
CA PRO A 745 -29.85 10.03 -16.71
C PRO A 745 -28.73 11.08 -16.73
N PRO A 746 -29.00 12.37 -16.44
CA PRO A 746 -27.93 13.32 -16.21
C PRO A 746 -27.18 12.92 -14.93
N LEU A 747 -25.91 12.53 -15.09
CA LEU A 747 -24.95 12.32 -14.02
C LEU A 747 -24.73 13.66 -13.28
N LEU A 748 -25.49 13.88 -12.20
CA LEU A 748 -25.30 14.99 -11.26
C LEU A 748 -25.05 14.49 -9.82
N LYS A 749 -24.46 13.29 -9.69
CA LYS A 749 -24.05 12.75 -8.38
C LYS A 749 -22.57 12.32 -8.28
N ASP A 750 -21.83 12.33 -9.39
CA ASP A 750 -20.40 11.94 -9.42
C ASP A 750 -19.42 13.13 -9.58
N GLN A 751 -19.89 14.37 -9.42
CA GLN A 751 -19.02 15.56 -9.36
C GLN A 751 -18.79 16.10 -7.93
N ALA A 752 -19.23 15.39 -6.89
CA ALA A 752 -19.07 15.85 -5.51
C ALA A 752 -17.76 15.41 -4.83
N TRP A 753 -16.87 14.71 -5.52
CA TRP A 753 -15.59 14.24 -4.95
C TRP A 753 -14.43 14.70 -5.83
N GLY A 754 -13.87 15.83 -5.44
CA GLY A 754 -12.69 16.38 -6.08
C GLY A 754 -12.63 17.89 -5.91
N VAL A 755 -12.49 18.37 -4.66
CA VAL A 755 -11.95 19.73 -4.51
C VAL A 755 -10.51 19.63 -4.97
N HIS A 756 -10.23 20.14 -6.17
CA HIS A 756 -8.87 20.23 -6.66
C HIS A 756 -8.05 21.03 -5.64
N ALA A 757 -6.78 20.69 -5.42
CA ALA A 757 -5.90 21.41 -4.50
C ALA A 757 -5.92 22.96 -4.71
N GLN A 758 -6.13 23.40 -5.96
CA GLN A 758 -6.31 24.80 -6.32
C GLN A 758 -7.63 25.40 -5.86
N GLU A 759 -8.72 24.64 -5.85
CA GLU A 759 -10.04 25.09 -5.39
C GLU A 759 -10.09 25.15 -3.86
N ALA A 760 -9.41 24.23 -3.17
CA ALA A 760 -9.21 24.28 -1.73
C ALA A 760 -8.35 25.49 -1.33
N PHE A 761 -7.30 25.79 -2.12
CA PHE A 761 -6.50 27.00 -1.95
C PHE A 761 -7.30 28.28 -2.23
N LEU A 762 -8.17 28.26 -3.25
CA LEU A 762 -9.10 29.36 -3.54
C LEU A 762 -10.08 29.58 -2.38
N LEU A 763 -10.66 28.51 -1.85
CA LEU A 763 -11.54 28.55 -0.66
C LEU A 763 -10.78 29.02 0.59
N PHE A 764 -9.51 28.66 0.74
CA PHE A 764 -8.65 29.12 1.83
C PHE A 764 -8.27 30.60 1.68
N CYS A 765 -8.00 31.08 0.46
CA CYS A 765 -7.81 32.49 0.15
C CYS A 765 -9.11 33.31 0.34
N LEU A 766 -10.26 32.75 -0.04
CA LEU A 766 -11.58 33.34 0.20
C LEU A 766 -11.93 33.42 1.69
N ALA A 767 -11.42 32.49 2.51
CA ALA A 767 -11.61 32.48 3.95
C ALA A 767 -10.66 33.44 4.71
N LEU A 768 -9.63 33.98 4.06
CA LEU A 768 -8.58 34.80 4.68
C LEU A 768 -8.58 36.29 4.28
N ASP A 769 -9.59 36.78 3.55
CA ASP A 769 -9.48 38.12 2.96
C ASP A 769 -9.93 39.25 3.91
N GLU A 770 -8.96 39.88 4.57
CA GLU A 770 -8.99 41.34 4.79
C GLU A 770 -8.24 42.04 3.64
N ASN A 771 -9.02 42.62 2.73
CA ASN A 771 -8.74 43.77 1.86
C ASN A 771 -7.44 43.79 1.04
N ILE A 772 -7.48 43.23 -0.19
CA ILE A 772 -6.63 43.68 -1.30
C ILE A 772 -7.49 44.09 -2.51
N PRO A 773 -7.53 45.37 -2.93
CA PRO A 773 -8.32 45.80 -4.08
C PRO A 773 -7.53 45.60 -5.38
N SER A 774 -7.81 44.52 -6.11
CA SER A 774 -7.44 44.42 -7.54
C SER A 774 -8.66 44.76 -8.42
N ARG A 775 -8.42 45.53 -9.49
CA ARG A 775 -9.46 46.00 -10.43
C ARG A 775 -10.13 44.85 -11.19
N GLU A 776 -9.46 43.69 -11.27
CA GLU A 776 -9.98 42.44 -11.83
C GLU A 776 -10.98 41.75 -10.89
N LEU A 777 -10.82 41.89 -9.56
CA LEU A 777 -11.71 41.29 -8.56
C LEU A 777 -13.14 41.88 -8.62
N ASN A 778 -13.25 43.17 -8.95
CA ASN A 778 -14.56 43.84 -9.09
C ASN A 778 -15.29 43.44 -10.38
N GLN A 779 -14.56 43.09 -11.45
CA GLN A 779 -15.14 42.52 -12.67
C GLN A 779 -15.67 41.11 -12.41
N TRP A 780 -14.93 40.29 -11.66
CA TRP A 780 -15.37 38.94 -11.28
C TRP A 780 -16.54 38.93 -10.31
N ARG A 781 -16.57 39.84 -9.32
CA ARG A 781 -17.76 40.01 -8.47
C ARG A 781 -18.97 40.43 -9.30
N GLY A 782 -18.81 41.36 -10.25
CA GLY A 782 -19.89 41.76 -11.16
C GLY A 782 -20.46 40.58 -11.97
N ALA A 783 -19.59 39.74 -12.53
CA ALA A 783 -19.99 38.55 -13.29
C ALA A 783 -20.69 37.50 -12.40
N LEU A 784 -20.26 37.33 -11.15
CA LEU A 784 -20.90 36.43 -10.19
C LEU A 784 -22.31 36.91 -9.81
N THR A 785 -22.50 38.22 -9.61
CA THR A 785 -23.82 38.79 -9.33
C THR A 785 -24.76 38.69 -10.53
N GLU A 786 -24.25 38.83 -11.76
CA GLU A 786 -25.04 38.58 -12.98
C GLU A 786 -25.43 37.11 -13.12
N HIS A 787 -24.53 36.19 -12.77
CA HIS A 787 -24.80 34.75 -12.77
C HIS A 787 -25.87 34.35 -11.73
N GLU A 788 -25.80 34.89 -10.51
CA GLU A 788 -26.83 34.70 -9.48
C GLU A 788 -28.20 35.27 -9.90
N GLN A 789 -28.21 36.43 -10.58
CA GLN A 789 -29.45 36.98 -11.13
C GLN A 789 -30.01 36.13 -12.27
N LEU A 790 -29.16 35.51 -13.08
CA LEU A 790 -29.55 34.55 -14.12
C LEU A 790 -30.13 33.27 -13.51
N LEU A 791 -29.51 32.73 -12.47
CA LEU A 791 -30.00 31.56 -11.73
C LEU A 791 -31.35 31.85 -11.06
N LYS A 792 -31.52 33.01 -10.42
CA LYS A 792 -32.83 33.41 -9.85
C LYS A 792 -33.90 33.63 -10.91
N ARG A 793 -33.53 34.07 -12.14
CA ARG A 793 -34.49 34.14 -13.26
C ARG A 793 -34.85 32.76 -13.78
N TRP A 794 -33.90 31.82 -13.81
CA TRP A 794 -34.14 30.43 -14.17
C TRP A 794 -35.01 29.71 -13.15
N GLU A 795 -34.75 29.90 -11.86
CA GLU A 795 -35.55 29.35 -10.76
C GLU A 795 -37.00 29.87 -10.81
N LYS A 796 -37.17 31.17 -11.08
CA LYS A 796 -38.50 31.77 -11.25
C LYS A 796 -39.22 31.32 -12.53
N ALA A 797 -38.46 30.99 -13.59
CA ALA A 797 -39.02 30.40 -14.81
C ALA A 797 -39.40 28.93 -14.59
N TRP A 798 -38.64 28.20 -13.78
CA TRP A 798 -38.91 26.82 -13.39
C TRP A 798 -40.17 26.70 -12.52
N GLU A 799 -40.30 27.56 -11.50
CA GLU A 799 -41.51 27.62 -10.66
C GLU A 799 -42.76 28.05 -11.45
N SER A 800 -42.60 28.82 -12.53
CA SER A 800 -43.70 29.18 -13.43
C SER A 800 -44.12 28.03 -14.36
N CYS A 801 -43.29 27.01 -14.57
CA CYS A 801 -43.60 25.85 -15.40
C CYS A 801 -44.30 24.72 -14.63
N ASP A 802 -44.09 24.60 -13.32
CA ASP A 802 -44.72 23.58 -12.47
C ASP A 802 -46.16 23.94 -12.03
N GLY A 803 -46.65 25.16 -12.31
CA GLY A 803 -47.99 25.62 -11.96
C GLY A 803 -49.14 25.22 -12.91
N HIS A 804 -48.87 24.46 -13.99
CA HIS A 804 -49.88 24.11 -15.01
C HIS A 804 -50.08 22.62 -15.29
N THR A 805 -49.74 21.74 -14.34
CA THR A 805 -50.14 20.32 -14.39
C THR A 805 -50.74 19.84 -13.06
N ALA A 806 -51.78 20.52 -12.60
CA ALA A 806 -52.75 19.97 -11.64
C ALA A 806 -54.13 20.56 -11.96
N GLY A 807 -54.83 19.92 -12.90
CA GLY A 807 -56.19 20.23 -13.35
C GLY A 807 -56.69 19.10 -14.23
#